data_AF-A0A523RWG8-F1
#
_entry.id   AF-A0A523RWG8-F1
#
_cell.length_a   1.000
_cell.length_b   1.000
_cell.length_c   1.000
_cell.angle_alpha   90.00
_cell.angle_beta   90.00
_cell.angle_gamma   90.00
#
_symmetry.space_group_name_H-M   'P 1'
#
loop_
_entity.id
_entity.type
_entity.pdbx_description
1 polymer ?
#
loop_
_entity_poly.entity_id
_entity_poly.type
_entity_poly.pdbx_seq_one_letter_code
_entity_poly.pdbx_strand_id
1 'polypeptide(L)'
;MKSVPMTSTIGITMDLERWNLIVPATTTRRLHLAGGQPMEQAVPEDYVLAGMVMRAVTQRNGRELEFILKCYLPVVIVQSPFTNRSFLVELFGLTSESLTCHKIIDASSVIENINTGDLLESLKQARALISPLRSTSRTTLLGLMSGLMSRGVAHILERPLRNNIENYAVSLSGLLGQKEFTKSIELLRETADTLSSAEETITQLVDSITDKVETIVGNQENSSAPILSRLDLRIASLEKQIVELESKLTRVSASSSEKKKTRITELKKTIESRQSALQRDTSKRDGILLDIRDTARNLIVERDGFFAEAQSASKSIQAQFSALTDLSVPISIENVGDKGTLIMLPFFLVGFSKKGQLRIDIYPLSQLVGNGEKVSRRRDFVDGFETPTRAISAVASLLSERANNDVALRKFIRDSSQHYNLLAVKESRNSILEGAESLLGDGLVKQPFIAELKGILSGIPETKMKRKKRRLAVVPDGSLCRVRFHIQDEAGRIVENALLDLGVLQAKSDSKGTIVVSLPLSNYDGVVSAPGYFEKTLEFTLTSTSDVAIPIIINSLSHEDQLSVRLDELVDRSRRLDMIRERLGEVFDKQGSTLLGIPAYRTALVELLSELGYESESWIAEAKKKSGMVKRLLKRDDRTDGLRRDILRMASDSKQFGGIMLFSELLVRLDESGWGTHPDEIEKIVEEMAKEGLIQGLSTIEGGALMVEFVPVALTDDPQQILSLAATNDGLISIENAVVTLGWTEERVKNALELLVTNGVAKEQKSYSKSTQYWFPGLRSGKK
;
A
#
# COMPACT_ATOMS: atom_id res chain seq x y z
N MET A 1 -7.60 -11.23 -36.59
CA MET A 1 -8.05 -12.17 -35.55
C MET A 1 -7.89 -11.47 -34.21
N LYS A 2 -8.98 -11.19 -33.49
CA LYS A 2 -8.95 -10.49 -32.19
C LYS A 2 -9.18 -11.50 -31.09
N SER A 3 -8.23 -11.68 -30.18
CA SER A 3 -8.39 -12.52 -28.99
C SER A 3 -9.16 -11.76 -27.90
N VAL A 4 -9.92 -12.49 -27.07
CA VAL A 4 -10.71 -11.94 -25.94
C VAL A 4 -9.93 -12.24 -24.66
N PRO A 5 -9.81 -11.29 -23.71
CA PRO A 5 -8.99 -11.46 -22.51
C PRO A 5 -9.43 -12.66 -21.66
N MET A 6 -8.44 -13.35 -21.09
CA MET A 6 -8.66 -14.33 -20.03
C MET A 6 -9.29 -13.62 -18.84
N THR A 7 -10.48 -14.07 -18.45
CA THR A 7 -11.23 -13.56 -17.31
C THR A 7 -10.76 -14.34 -16.08
N SER A 8 -9.91 -13.74 -15.26
CA SER A 8 -9.78 -14.10 -13.86
C SER A 8 -10.74 -13.21 -13.07
N THR A 9 -11.49 -13.78 -12.14
CA THR A 9 -12.38 -13.07 -11.22
C THR A 9 -11.60 -12.24 -10.18
N ILE A 10 -10.28 -12.18 -10.31
CA ILE A 10 -9.33 -11.49 -9.45
C ILE A 10 -8.24 -10.93 -10.37
N GLY A 11 -8.08 -9.61 -10.41
CA GLY A 11 -6.95 -8.98 -11.10
C GLY A 11 -7.14 -8.64 -12.58
N ILE A 12 -6.46 -7.58 -13.01
CA ILE A 12 -6.48 -6.95 -14.34
C ILE A 12 -6.43 -7.97 -15.48
N THR A 13 -7.35 -7.86 -16.46
CA THR A 13 -7.18 -8.48 -17.77
C THR A 13 -6.02 -7.81 -18.51
N MET A 14 -4.81 -8.36 -18.43
CA MET A 14 -3.67 -7.88 -19.19
C MET A 14 -3.87 -8.15 -20.68
N ASP A 15 -3.94 -7.07 -21.47
CA ASP A 15 -3.90 -7.15 -22.93
C ASP A 15 -2.45 -7.38 -23.39
N LEU A 16 -2.03 -8.65 -23.36
CA LEU A 16 -0.67 -9.09 -23.71
C LEU A 16 -0.27 -8.69 -25.14
N GLU A 17 -1.23 -8.39 -26.04
CA GLU A 17 -0.97 -7.96 -27.43
C GLU A 17 -0.35 -6.55 -27.53
N ARG A 18 -0.38 -5.78 -26.43
CA ARG A 18 0.23 -4.44 -26.34
C ARG A 18 1.72 -4.47 -25.98
N TRP A 19 2.25 -5.62 -25.58
CA TRP A 19 3.62 -5.77 -25.08
C TRP A 19 4.48 -6.63 -26.00
N ASN A 20 5.77 -6.34 -26.05
CA ASN A 20 6.76 -7.25 -26.61
C ASN A 20 7.11 -8.30 -25.55
N LEU A 21 6.69 -9.54 -25.76
CA LEU A 21 6.87 -10.62 -24.80
C LEU A 21 8.24 -11.28 -24.95
N ILE A 22 8.98 -11.39 -23.85
CA ILE A 22 10.20 -12.18 -23.71
C ILE A 22 9.85 -13.40 -22.86
N VAL A 23 9.82 -14.58 -23.48
CA VAL A 23 9.49 -15.84 -22.81
C VAL A 23 10.74 -16.70 -22.70
N PRO A 24 11.51 -16.65 -21.60
CA PRO A 24 12.69 -17.50 -21.42
C PRO A 24 12.28 -18.98 -21.32
N ALA A 25 13.15 -19.88 -21.80
CA ALA A 25 12.95 -21.32 -21.64
C ALA A 25 12.82 -21.70 -20.15
N THR A 26 11.86 -22.58 -19.83
CA THR A 26 11.61 -23.08 -18.47
C THR A 26 12.86 -23.73 -17.87
N THR A 27 13.55 -24.55 -18.67
CA THR A 27 14.79 -25.22 -18.28
C THR A 27 15.83 -25.13 -19.39
N THR A 28 17.09 -24.94 -19.00
CA THR A 28 18.23 -25.01 -19.90
C THR A 28 19.23 -26.06 -19.45
N ARG A 29 20.02 -26.56 -20.39
CA ARG A 29 21.16 -27.43 -20.16
C ARG A 29 22.41 -26.71 -20.64
N ARG A 30 23.45 -26.67 -19.81
CA ARG A 30 24.76 -26.15 -20.23
C ARG A 30 25.50 -27.17 -21.07
N LEU A 31 25.91 -26.74 -22.26
CA LEU A 31 26.76 -27.49 -23.18
C LEU A 31 28.17 -26.91 -23.14
N HIS A 32 29.15 -27.77 -22.92
CA HIS A 32 30.55 -27.43 -23.09
C HIS A 32 30.97 -27.89 -24.49
N LEU A 33 31.07 -26.94 -25.42
CA LEU A 33 31.63 -27.20 -26.74
C LEU A 33 33.16 -27.28 -26.61
N ALA A 34 33.79 -28.24 -27.28
CA ALA A 34 35.24 -28.40 -27.25
C ALA A 34 35.93 -27.12 -27.77
N GLY A 35 36.56 -26.36 -26.87
CA GLY A 35 37.30 -25.13 -27.19
C GLY A 35 36.48 -23.82 -27.27
N GLY A 36 35.18 -23.84 -26.94
CA GLY A 36 34.30 -22.67 -26.99
C GLY A 36 33.79 -22.20 -25.62
N GLN A 37 33.14 -21.03 -25.57
CA GLN A 37 32.40 -20.59 -24.38
C GLN A 37 31.20 -21.53 -24.12
N PRO A 38 30.86 -21.81 -22.85
CA PRO A 38 29.71 -22.64 -22.51
C PRO A 38 28.43 -22.02 -23.05
N MET A 39 27.60 -22.83 -23.71
CA MET A 39 26.34 -22.40 -24.32
C MET A 39 25.16 -23.01 -23.58
N GLU A 40 24.08 -22.26 -23.39
CA GLU A 40 22.83 -22.79 -22.84
C GLU A 40 21.90 -23.27 -23.97
N GLN A 41 21.41 -24.51 -23.86
CA GLN A 41 20.41 -25.07 -24.77
C GLN A 41 19.08 -25.23 -24.03
N ALA A 42 17.96 -24.86 -24.66
CA ALA A 42 16.63 -25.11 -24.11
C ALA A 42 16.35 -26.61 -24.02
N VAL A 43 15.87 -27.06 -22.87
CA VAL A 43 15.36 -28.43 -22.70
C VAL A 43 13.92 -28.49 -23.25
N PRO A 44 13.54 -29.56 -23.98
CA PRO A 44 12.18 -29.78 -24.44
C PRO A 44 11.14 -29.67 -23.31
N GLU A 45 9.99 -29.03 -23.58
CA GLU A 45 9.02 -28.71 -22.54
C GLU A 45 8.33 -29.94 -21.94
N ASP A 46 8.02 -30.93 -22.78
CA ASP A 46 7.53 -32.25 -22.38
C ASP A 46 8.44 -32.92 -21.33
N TYR A 47 9.76 -32.91 -21.57
CA TYR A 47 10.76 -33.41 -20.63
C TYR A 47 10.72 -32.68 -19.28
N VAL A 48 10.60 -31.34 -19.34
CA VAL A 48 10.50 -30.51 -18.12
C VAL A 48 9.22 -30.79 -17.35
N LEU A 49 8.07 -30.86 -18.03
CA LEU A 49 6.78 -31.14 -17.40
C LEU A 49 6.80 -32.49 -16.70
N ALA A 50 7.27 -33.54 -17.37
CA ALA A 50 7.39 -34.87 -16.79
C ALA A 50 8.32 -34.84 -15.56
N GLY A 51 9.48 -34.21 -15.69
CA GLY A 51 10.45 -34.07 -14.61
C GLY A 51 9.88 -33.36 -13.38
N MET A 52 9.15 -32.26 -13.57
CA MET A 52 8.53 -31.49 -12.50
C MET A 52 7.38 -32.25 -11.82
N VAL A 53 6.58 -32.99 -12.59
CA VAL A 53 5.52 -33.86 -12.02
C VAL A 53 6.15 -34.96 -11.16
N MET A 54 7.19 -35.63 -11.66
CA MET A 54 7.90 -36.67 -10.90
C MET A 54 8.57 -36.13 -9.63
N ARG A 55 9.14 -34.92 -9.72
CA ARG A 55 9.66 -34.19 -8.55
C ARG A 55 8.55 -33.93 -7.53
N ALA A 56 7.39 -33.44 -7.95
CA ALA A 56 6.26 -33.21 -7.05
C ALA A 56 5.74 -34.50 -6.40
N VAL A 57 5.60 -35.59 -7.16
CA VAL A 57 5.14 -36.90 -6.65
C VAL A 57 6.11 -37.47 -5.62
N THR A 58 7.42 -37.38 -5.86
CA THR A 58 8.44 -37.87 -4.91
C THR A 58 8.50 -37.02 -3.64
N GLN A 59 8.24 -35.71 -3.72
CA GLN A 59 8.30 -34.79 -2.59
C GLN A 59 7.00 -34.70 -1.77
N ARG A 60 5.97 -35.48 -2.11
CA ARG A 60 4.65 -35.43 -1.44
C ARG A 60 4.70 -35.66 0.08
N ASN A 61 5.71 -36.35 0.61
CA ASN A 61 5.94 -36.54 2.06
C ASN A 61 4.68 -36.93 2.87
N GLY A 62 3.85 -37.83 2.31
CA GLY A 62 2.59 -38.27 2.92
C GLY A 62 1.43 -37.27 2.83
N ARG A 63 1.50 -36.31 1.91
CA ARG A 63 0.42 -35.41 1.49
C ARG A 63 -0.17 -35.87 0.17
N GLU A 64 -1.39 -35.46 -0.11
CA GLU A 64 -2.06 -35.67 -1.40
C GLU A 64 -1.69 -34.55 -2.36
N LEU A 65 -1.41 -34.90 -3.62
CA LEU A 65 -1.10 -33.96 -4.69
C LEU A 65 -2.43 -33.51 -5.33
N GLU A 66 -2.82 -32.25 -5.14
CA GLU A 66 -4.09 -31.74 -5.67
C GLU A 66 -3.94 -31.17 -7.09
N PHE A 67 -2.92 -30.33 -7.30
CA PHE A 67 -2.72 -29.68 -8.60
C PHE A 67 -1.25 -29.36 -8.85
N ILE A 68 -0.92 -29.24 -10.14
CA ILE A 68 0.30 -28.62 -10.63
C ILE A 68 -0.09 -27.58 -11.66
N LEU A 69 0.37 -26.35 -11.47
CA LEU A 69 0.14 -25.22 -12.37
C LEU A 69 1.47 -24.72 -12.92
N LYS A 70 1.53 -24.47 -14.23
CA LYS A 70 2.60 -23.65 -14.82
C LYS A 70 2.16 -22.20 -14.80
N CYS A 71 2.96 -21.34 -14.19
CA CYS A 71 2.67 -19.92 -14.03
C CYS A 71 3.80 -19.05 -14.58
N TYR A 72 3.46 -17.84 -15.01
CA TYR A 72 4.41 -16.81 -15.41
C TYR A 72 4.27 -15.60 -14.49
N LEU A 73 5.37 -15.14 -13.91
CA LEU A 73 5.46 -13.84 -13.23
C LEU A 73 5.85 -12.77 -14.27
N PRO A 74 4.96 -11.84 -14.62
CA PRO A 74 5.24 -10.80 -15.59
C PRO A 74 6.11 -9.68 -14.98
N VAL A 75 7.26 -9.41 -15.60
CA VAL A 75 8.24 -8.37 -15.19
C VAL A 75 8.42 -7.37 -16.33
N VAL A 76 8.05 -6.12 -16.09
CA VAL A 76 8.19 -5.03 -17.05
C VAL A 76 9.61 -4.49 -17.03
N ILE A 77 10.15 -4.24 -18.23
CA ILE A 77 11.44 -3.58 -18.41
C ILE A 77 11.17 -2.10 -18.64
N VAL A 78 11.59 -1.27 -17.68
CA VAL A 78 11.46 0.17 -17.74
C VAL A 78 12.82 0.75 -18.11
N GLN A 79 12.90 1.43 -19.25
CA GLN A 79 14.13 2.12 -19.65
C GLN A 79 14.53 3.14 -18.58
N SER A 80 15.81 3.10 -18.24
CA SER A 80 16.46 4.08 -17.37
C SER A 80 17.04 5.22 -18.22
N PRO A 81 17.19 6.44 -17.70
CA PRO A 81 18.01 7.46 -18.35
C PRO A 81 19.50 7.07 -18.39
N PHE A 82 19.94 6.09 -17.60
CA PHE A 82 21.31 5.60 -17.67
C PHE A 82 21.54 4.78 -18.94
N THR A 83 22.67 5.03 -19.61
CA THR A 83 23.05 4.34 -20.84
C THR A 83 23.10 2.82 -20.64
N ASN A 84 22.38 2.09 -21.50
CA ASN A 84 22.29 0.61 -21.50
C ASN A 84 21.82 -0.02 -20.17
N ARG A 85 21.09 0.73 -19.33
CA ARG A 85 20.50 0.17 -18.10
C ARG A 85 18.98 0.28 -18.13
N SER A 86 18.33 -0.60 -17.38
CA SER A 86 16.89 -0.62 -17.23
C SER A 86 16.51 -1.05 -15.83
N PHE A 87 15.34 -0.61 -15.39
CA PHE A 87 14.72 -1.07 -14.15
C PHE A 87 13.79 -2.24 -14.45
N LEU A 88 13.73 -3.18 -13.51
CA LEU A 88 12.84 -4.33 -13.60
C LEU A 88 11.74 -4.16 -12.56
N VAL A 89 10.49 -4.14 -13.02
CA VAL A 89 9.31 -3.96 -12.16
C VAL A 89 8.33 -5.08 -12.42
N GLU A 90 8.07 -5.91 -11.42
CA GLU A 90 7.10 -7.00 -11.53
C GLU A 90 5.67 -6.53 -11.19
N LEU A 91 4.66 -7.11 -11.87
CA LEU A 91 3.27 -6.64 -11.79
C LEU A 91 2.46 -7.26 -10.66
N PHE A 92 3.05 -8.17 -9.89
CA PHE A 92 2.41 -8.89 -8.80
C PHE A 92 2.60 -8.17 -7.45
N GLY A 93 3.64 -7.35 -7.32
CA GLY A 93 3.96 -6.58 -6.12
C GLY A 93 4.63 -7.40 -5.01
N LEU A 94 5.30 -8.50 -5.35
CA LEU A 94 6.19 -9.31 -4.50
C LEU A 94 7.31 -8.50 -3.85
N THR A 95 7.93 -7.59 -4.61
CA THR A 95 9.06 -6.80 -4.11
C THR A 95 8.62 -5.37 -3.82
N SER A 96 9.38 -4.66 -2.99
CA SER A 96 9.14 -3.24 -2.75
C SER A 96 10.45 -2.56 -2.40
N GLU A 97 10.67 -1.38 -2.97
CA GLU A 97 11.88 -0.59 -2.69
C GLU A 97 11.57 0.87 -2.42
N SER A 98 12.35 1.48 -1.55
CA SER A 98 12.18 2.88 -1.19
C SER A 98 13.03 3.77 -2.08
N LEU A 99 12.39 4.71 -2.77
CA LEU A 99 13.04 5.72 -3.60
C LEU A 99 12.94 7.10 -2.94
N THR A 100 14.02 7.87 -2.99
CA THR A 100 13.99 9.29 -2.62
C THR A 100 13.61 10.13 -3.83
N CYS A 101 12.48 10.82 -3.76
CA CYS A 101 11.98 11.66 -4.84
C CYS A 101 12.21 13.14 -4.53
N HIS A 102 12.56 13.91 -5.56
CA HIS A 102 12.70 15.37 -5.49
C HIS A 102 11.71 16.06 -6.41
N LYS A 103 11.39 17.31 -6.08
CA LYS A 103 10.66 18.18 -7.01
C LYS A 103 11.63 18.69 -8.07
N ILE A 104 11.12 18.87 -9.29
CA ILE A 104 11.83 19.55 -10.37
C ILE A 104 12.30 20.92 -9.89
N ILE A 105 13.55 21.25 -10.15
CA ILE A 105 14.15 22.54 -9.85
C ILE A 105 14.26 23.31 -11.16
N ASP A 106 13.68 24.50 -11.18
CA ASP A 106 13.88 25.47 -12.25
C ASP A 106 14.74 26.61 -11.73
N ALA A 107 15.98 26.69 -12.22
CA ALA A 107 16.93 27.73 -11.85
C ALA A 107 16.97 28.90 -12.82
N SER A 108 16.23 28.85 -13.93
CA SER A 108 16.29 29.86 -15.00
C SER A 108 16.04 31.28 -14.47
N SER A 109 14.99 31.46 -13.67
CA SER A 109 14.64 32.74 -13.04
C SER A 109 15.73 33.28 -12.10
N VAL A 110 16.42 32.41 -11.37
CA VAL A 110 17.49 32.82 -10.45
C VAL A 110 18.76 33.18 -11.21
N ILE A 111 19.08 32.44 -12.28
CA ILE A 111 20.22 32.76 -13.16
C ILE A 111 20.02 34.12 -13.86
N GLU A 112 18.80 34.43 -14.31
CA GLU A 112 18.47 35.76 -14.85
C GLU A 112 18.65 36.87 -13.81
N ASN A 113 18.19 36.64 -12.57
CA ASN A 113 18.32 37.59 -11.47
C ASN A 113 19.79 37.82 -11.05
N ILE A 114 20.64 36.77 -11.06
CA ILE A 114 22.09 36.91 -10.80
C ILE A 114 22.74 37.87 -11.79
N ASN A 115 22.27 37.89 -13.04
CA ASN A 115 22.83 38.73 -14.08
C ASN A 115 22.38 40.19 -14.00
N THR A 116 21.15 40.44 -13.56
CA THR A 116 20.46 41.75 -13.69
C THR A 116 20.12 42.45 -12.37
N GLY A 117 20.05 41.74 -11.25
CA GLY A 117 19.52 42.22 -9.97
C GLY A 117 20.54 42.31 -8.82
N ASP A 118 20.02 42.37 -7.58
CA ASP A 118 20.84 42.37 -6.36
C ASP A 118 21.36 40.96 -6.06
N LEU A 119 22.69 40.82 -6.15
CA LEU A 119 23.39 39.55 -5.96
C LEU A 119 23.13 38.92 -4.59
N LEU A 120 22.98 39.72 -3.53
CA LEU A 120 22.72 39.21 -2.17
C LEU A 120 21.33 38.56 -2.06
N GLU A 121 20.34 39.13 -2.73
CA GLU A 121 19.00 38.55 -2.78
C GLU A 121 18.97 37.31 -3.67
N SER A 122 19.65 37.34 -4.81
CA SER A 122 19.81 36.17 -5.69
C SER A 122 20.52 35.00 -5.00
N LEU A 123 21.55 35.25 -4.19
CA LEU A 123 22.22 34.24 -3.37
C LEU A 123 21.26 33.59 -2.38
N LYS A 124 20.40 34.36 -1.71
CA LYS A 124 19.39 33.82 -0.79
C LYS A 124 18.35 32.98 -1.52
N GLN A 125 17.89 33.43 -2.69
CA GLN A 125 16.96 32.67 -3.54
C GLN A 125 17.60 31.36 -4.02
N ALA A 126 18.88 31.37 -4.42
CA ALA A 126 19.61 30.18 -4.82
C ALA A 126 19.75 29.18 -3.66
N ARG A 127 20.05 29.64 -2.45
CA ARG A 127 20.07 28.79 -1.24
C ARG A 127 18.70 28.18 -0.93
N ALA A 128 17.64 28.97 -1.08
CA ALA A 128 16.26 28.49 -0.90
C ALA A 128 15.86 27.41 -1.93
N LEU A 129 16.35 27.52 -3.17
CA LEU A 129 16.15 26.50 -4.21
C LEU A 129 16.90 25.19 -3.93
N ILE A 130 18.12 25.26 -3.38
CA ILE A 130 18.94 24.07 -3.11
C ILE A 130 18.54 23.37 -1.80
N SER A 131 18.02 24.11 -0.82
CA SER A 131 17.65 23.56 0.50
C SER A 131 16.74 22.32 0.44
N PRO A 132 15.66 22.27 -0.39
CA PRO A 132 14.80 21.09 -0.54
C PRO A 132 15.52 19.82 -1.02
N LEU A 133 16.61 19.92 -1.79
CA LEU A 133 17.38 18.74 -2.26
C LEU A 133 18.01 17.94 -1.10
N ARG A 134 18.13 18.58 0.06
CA ARG A 134 18.60 17.95 1.29
C ARG A 134 17.47 17.25 2.04
N SER A 135 16.21 17.60 1.76
CA SER A 135 15.07 16.97 2.40
C SER A 135 14.75 15.63 1.71
N THR A 136 14.67 14.56 2.49
CA THR A 136 14.40 13.22 1.97
C THR A 136 12.92 12.88 2.11
N SER A 137 12.13 13.09 1.06
CA SER A 137 10.86 12.38 0.91
C SER A 137 11.13 10.99 0.32
N ARG A 138 10.78 9.94 1.08
CA ARG A 138 10.87 8.56 0.62
C ARG A 138 9.49 8.07 0.17
N THR A 139 9.45 7.49 -1.02
CA THR A 139 8.27 6.83 -1.57
C THR A 139 8.59 5.37 -1.81
N THR A 140 7.74 4.46 -1.34
CA THR A 140 7.88 3.03 -1.60
C THR A 140 7.27 2.67 -2.94
N LEU A 141 8.08 2.10 -3.84
CA LEU A 141 7.66 1.56 -5.12
C LEU A 141 7.43 0.06 -4.98
N LEU A 142 6.18 -0.36 -5.18
CA LEU A 142 5.80 -1.77 -5.21
C LEU A 142 6.21 -2.39 -6.56
N GLY A 143 6.68 -3.62 -6.52
CA GLY A 143 7.15 -4.40 -7.65
C GLY A 143 8.55 -4.06 -8.15
N LEU A 144 9.21 -3.02 -7.64
CA LEU A 144 10.57 -2.69 -8.06
C LEU A 144 11.55 -3.75 -7.55
N MET A 145 12.31 -4.35 -8.47
CA MET A 145 13.33 -5.35 -8.14
C MET A 145 14.70 -4.67 -7.98
N SER A 146 15.45 -5.06 -6.96
CA SER A 146 16.76 -4.48 -6.63
C SER A 146 17.85 -5.52 -6.40
N GLY A 147 19.11 -5.05 -6.39
CA GLY A 147 20.26 -5.79 -5.92
C GLY A 147 20.48 -7.13 -6.64
N LEU A 148 20.54 -8.21 -5.87
CA LEU A 148 20.77 -9.55 -6.42
C LEU A 148 19.58 -10.08 -7.22
N MET A 149 18.35 -9.67 -6.89
CA MET A 149 17.13 -10.15 -7.58
C MET A 149 17.06 -9.59 -9.00
N SER A 150 17.22 -8.26 -9.16
CA SER A 150 17.20 -7.64 -10.48
C SER A 150 18.33 -8.18 -11.37
N ARG A 151 19.54 -8.32 -10.84
CA ARG A 151 20.69 -8.91 -11.56
C ARG A 151 20.43 -10.36 -11.97
N GLY A 152 19.85 -11.16 -11.08
CA GLY A 152 19.52 -12.56 -11.36
C GLY A 152 18.43 -12.72 -12.41
N VAL A 153 17.43 -11.85 -12.43
CA VAL A 153 16.40 -11.82 -13.48
C VAL A 153 16.95 -11.28 -14.80
N ALA A 154 17.84 -10.28 -14.78
CA ALA A 154 18.50 -9.78 -15.98
C ALA A 154 19.30 -10.87 -16.70
N HIS A 155 20.02 -11.71 -15.95
CA HIS A 155 20.79 -12.84 -16.51
C HIS A 155 19.91 -13.88 -17.22
N ILE A 156 18.60 -13.93 -16.93
CA ILE A 156 17.67 -14.82 -17.62
C ILE A 156 17.46 -14.41 -19.08
N LEU A 157 17.71 -13.14 -19.42
CA LEU A 157 17.64 -12.66 -20.80
C LEU A 157 18.71 -13.29 -21.70
N GLU A 158 19.78 -13.83 -21.13
CA GLU A 158 20.82 -14.56 -21.87
C GLU A 158 20.38 -15.99 -22.23
N ARG A 159 19.26 -16.48 -21.68
CA ARG A 159 18.74 -17.82 -21.96
C ARG A 159 18.06 -17.88 -23.33
N PRO A 160 18.00 -19.06 -23.95
CA PRO A 160 17.17 -19.27 -25.13
C PRO A 160 15.72 -18.82 -24.91
N LEU A 161 15.23 -17.99 -25.83
CA LEU A 161 13.88 -17.43 -25.78
C LEU A 161 12.90 -18.28 -26.61
N ARG A 162 11.63 -18.25 -26.20
CA ARG A 162 10.50 -18.85 -26.89
C ARG A 162 9.60 -17.76 -27.46
N ASN A 163 8.89 -18.10 -28.52
CA ASN A 163 8.04 -17.14 -29.24
C ASN A 163 6.66 -16.94 -28.61
N ASN A 164 6.15 -17.92 -27.85
CA ASN A 164 4.80 -17.91 -27.32
C ASN A 164 4.73 -18.54 -25.92
N ILE A 165 3.73 -18.11 -25.16
CA ILE A 165 3.30 -18.70 -23.89
C ILE A 165 2.48 -19.96 -24.18
N GLU A 166 2.61 -21.00 -23.36
CA GLU A 166 1.80 -22.22 -23.51
C GLU A 166 0.34 -21.98 -23.11
N ASN A 167 -0.60 -22.59 -23.85
CA ASN A 167 -2.03 -22.36 -23.66
C ASN A 167 -2.53 -22.74 -22.24
N TYR A 168 -1.87 -23.71 -21.61
CA TYR A 168 -2.18 -24.22 -20.28
C TYR A 168 -1.48 -23.46 -19.15
N ALA A 169 -0.69 -22.42 -19.45
CA ALA A 169 0.00 -21.63 -18.45
C ALA A 169 -0.84 -20.44 -17.97
N VAL A 170 -0.67 -20.06 -16.70
CA VAL A 170 -1.39 -18.97 -16.04
C VAL A 170 -0.47 -17.77 -15.85
N SER A 171 -0.94 -16.56 -16.16
CA SER A 171 -0.19 -15.32 -15.85
C SER A 171 -0.53 -14.84 -14.43
N LEU A 172 0.47 -14.62 -13.59
CA LEU A 172 0.33 -14.02 -12.27
C LEU A 172 0.25 -12.49 -12.40
N SER A 173 -0.86 -11.99 -12.91
CA SER A 173 -1.12 -10.56 -13.04
C SER A 173 -2.32 -10.16 -12.17
N GLY A 174 -2.15 -9.18 -11.27
CA GLY A 174 -3.31 -8.45 -10.73
C GLY A 174 -3.50 -8.38 -9.21
N LEU A 175 -2.45 -8.15 -8.43
CA LEU A 175 -2.62 -7.55 -7.10
C LEU A 175 -2.35 -6.03 -7.10
N LEU A 176 -1.47 -5.53 -7.97
CA LEU A 176 -1.26 -4.09 -8.17
C LEU A 176 -2.30 -3.51 -9.11
N GLY A 177 -2.92 -2.38 -8.71
CA GLY A 177 -3.83 -1.65 -9.59
C GLY A 177 -3.07 -1.05 -10.79
N GLN A 178 -3.66 -1.06 -11.99
CA GLN A 178 -3.00 -0.53 -13.19
C GLN A 178 -2.59 0.94 -13.01
N LYS A 179 -3.42 1.73 -12.30
CA LYS A 179 -3.12 3.11 -11.94
C LYS A 179 -1.90 3.23 -11.03
N GLU A 180 -1.79 2.37 -10.02
CA GLU A 180 -0.66 2.36 -9.07
C GLU A 180 0.64 1.96 -9.75
N PHE A 181 0.56 0.98 -10.65
CA PHE A 181 1.68 0.54 -11.46
C PHE A 181 2.17 1.64 -12.41
N THR A 182 1.28 2.27 -13.17
CA THR A 182 1.64 3.38 -14.06
C THR A 182 2.25 4.53 -13.29
N LYS A 183 1.65 4.91 -12.15
CA LYS A 183 2.19 5.94 -11.25
C LYS A 183 3.59 5.59 -10.74
N SER A 184 3.84 4.32 -10.43
CA SER A 184 5.15 3.83 -9.97
C SER A 184 6.22 3.95 -11.05
N ILE A 185 5.89 3.61 -12.31
CA ILE A 185 6.78 3.80 -13.46
C ILE A 185 7.06 5.29 -13.70
N GLU A 186 6.01 6.12 -13.73
CA GLU A 186 6.14 7.55 -13.98
C GLU A 186 7.02 8.22 -12.92
N LEU A 187 6.78 7.92 -11.64
CA LEU A 187 7.59 8.44 -10.55
C LEU A 187 9.06 8.03 -10.67
N LEU A 188 9.33 6.78 -11.07
CA LEU A 188 10.69 6.28 -11.22
C LEU A 188 11.43 6.96 -12.38
N ARG A 189 10.74 7.24 -13.50
CA ARG A 189 11.30 8.02 -14.63
C ARG A 189 11.54 9.48 -14.24
N GLU A 190 10.55 10.13 -13.66
CA GLU A 190 10.63 11.53 -13.22
C GLU A 190 11.75 11.73 -12.19
N THR A 191 11.91 10.81 -11.25
CA THR A 191 12.99 10.86 -10.24
C THR A 191 14.37 10.71 -10.90
N ALA A 192 14.49 9.85 -11.91
CA ALA A 192 15.75 9.63 -12.60
C ALA A 192 16.14 10.87 -13.44
N ASP A 193 15.17 11.47 -14.14
CA ASP A 193 15.36 12.67 -14.96
C ASP A 193 15.66 13.90 -14.08
N THR A 194 14.95 14.07 -12.97
CA THR A 194 15.17 15.18 -12.01
C THR A 194 16.54 15.14 -11.35
N LEU A 195 17.04 13.94 -10.99
CA LEU A 195 18.39 13.82 -10.42
C LEU A 195 19.46 14.18 -11.44
N SER A 196 19.29 13.76 -12.70
CA SER A 196 20.23 14.10 -13.78
C SER A 196 20.26 15.61 -14.05
N SER A 197 19.10 16.28 -14.09
CA SER A 197 19.03 17.73 -14.34
C SER A 197 19.45 18.57 -13.14
N ALA A 198 19.23 18.10 -11.90
CA ALA A 198 19.62 18.81 -10.69
C ALA A 198 21.15 18.96 -10.56
N GLU A 199 21.93 17.94 -10.94
CA GLU A 199 23.39 18.03 -10.91
C GLU A 199 23.93 19.09 -11.89
N GLU A 200 23.39 19.13 -13.10
CA GLU A 200 23.72 20.15 -14.10
C GLU A 200 23.34 21.55 -13.62
N THR A 201 22.14 21.68 -13.04
CA THR A 201 21.61 22.94 -12.54
C THR A 201 22.45 23.52 -11.39
N ILE A 202 22.88 22.69 -10.44
CA ILE A 202 23.75 23.13 -9.33
C ILE A 202 25.09 23.63 -9.87
N THR A 203 25.66 22.91 -10.84
CA THR A 203 26.95 23.27 -11.44
C THR A 203 26.85 24.63 -12.14
N GLN A 204 25.82 24.83 -12.96
CA GLN A 204 25.56 26.12 -13.63
C GLN A 204 25.36 27.29 -12.66
N LEU A 205 24.65 27.07 -11.55
CA LEU A 205 24.45 28.09 -10.51
C LEU A 205 25.76 28.45 -9.80
N VAL A 206 26.58 27.46 -9.46
CA VAL A 206 27.88 27.67 -8.82
C VAL A 206 28.80 28.49 -9.71
N ASP A 207 28.89 28.15 -11.00
CA ASP A 207 29.74 28.86 -11.97
C ASP A 207 29.25 30.31 -12.14
N SER A 208 27.94 30.51 -12.36
CA SER A 208 27.35 31.83 -12.56
C SER A 208 27.54 32.77 -11.37
N ILE A 209 27.40 32.26 -10.14
CA ILE A 209 27.60 33.04 -8.91
C ILE A 209 29.08 33.39 -8.73
N THR A 210 29.98 32.45 -9.00
CA THR A 210 31.42 32.64 -8.84
C THR A 210 31.91 33.75 -9.78
N ASP A 211 31.56 33.66 -11.07
CA ASP A 211 31.93 34.66 -12.08
C ASP A 211 31.39 36.06 -11.73
N LYS A 212 30.15 36.13 -11.22
CA LYS A 212 29.51 37.41 -10.88
C LYS A 212 30.09 38.05 -9.62
N VAL A 213 30.42 37.27 -8.59
CA VAL A 213 31.09 37.77 -7.39
C VAL A 213 32.46 38.32 -7.74
N GLU A 214 33.25 37.59 -8.54
CA GLU A 214 34.60 38.03 -8.95
C GLU A 214 34.56 39.31 -9.78
N THR A 215 33.60 39.44 -10.71
CA THR A 215 33.44 40.66 -11.50
C THR A 215 33.01 41.87 -10.66
N ILE A 216 32.12 41.71 -9.67
CA ILE A 216 31.69 42.83 -8.81
C ILE A 216 32.83 43.28 -7.89
N VAL A 217 33.53 42.34 -7.24
CA VAL A 217 34.67 42.65 -6.38
C VAL A 217 35.78 43.33 -7.19
N GLY A 218 36.13 42.77 -8.35
CA GLY A 218 37.13 43.37 -9.24
C GLY A 218 36.74 44.76 -9.75
N ASN A 219 35.47 44.99 -10.10
CA ASN A 219 34.99 46.30 -10.54
C ASN A 219 34.97 47.35 -9.42
N GLN A 220 34.63 46.97 -8.19
CA GLN A 220 34.68 47.87 -7.03
C GLN A 220 36.12 48.28 -6.71
N GLU A 221 37.06 47.33 -6.74
CA GLU A 221 38.49 47.62 -6.55
C GLU A 221 39.03 48.54 -7.66
N ASN A 222 38.72 48.23 -8.93
CA ASN A 222 39.17 49.01 -10.08
C ASN A 222 38.59 50.43 -10.14
N SER A 223 37.32 50.61 -9.78
CA SER A 223 36.67 51.94 -9.76
C SER A 223 37.12 52.81 -8.60
N SER A 224 37.47 52.20 -7.46
CA SER A 224 37.92 52.90 -6.25
C SER A 224 39.42 53.19 -6.24
N ALA A 225 40.24 52.37 -6.91
CA ALA A 225 41.69 52.55 -7.05
C ALA A 225 42.13 53.97 -7.52
N PRO A 226 41.54 54.57 -8.58
CA PRO A 226 41.91 55.93 -8.99
C PRO A 226 41.49 57.00 -7.98
N ILE A 227 40.41 56.78 -7.22
CA ILE A 227 39.94 57.70 -6.18
C ILE A 227 40.87 57.64 -4.95
N LEU A 228 41.21 56.42 -4.53
CA LEU A 228 42.14 56.16 -3.43
C LEU A 228 43.53 56.71 -3.72
N SER A 229 44.08 56.46 -4.92
CA SER A 229 45.40 57.00 -5.30
C SER A 229 45.44 58.53 -5.32
N ARG A 230 44.35 59.20 -5.77
CA ARG A 230 44.23 60.66 -5.70
C ARG A 230 44.15 61.17 -4.26
N LEU A 231 43.42 60.46 -3.39
CA LEU A 231 43.34 60.79 -1.97
C LEU A 231 44.70 60.62 -1.29
N ASP A 232 45.43 59.54 -1.57
CA ASP A 232 46.76 59.27 -0.99
C ASP A 232 47.78 60.34 -1.42
N LEU A 233 47.81 60.71 -2.71
CA LEU A 233 48.67 61.80 -3.19
C LEU A 233 48.34 63.14 -2.51
N ARG A 234 47.06 63.40 -2.27
CA ARG A 234 46.58 64.63 -1.61
C ARG A 234 46.90 64.63 -0.11
N ILE A 235 46.73 63.51 0.57
CA ILE A 235 47.12 63.29 1.97
C ILE A 235 48.62 63.53 2.14
N ALA A 236 49.46 62.90 1.31
CA ALA A 236 50.92 63.08 1.35
C ALA A 236 51.33 64.55 1.10
N SER A 237 50.64 65.24 0.19
CA SER A 237 50.86 66.67 -0.06
C SER A 237 50.47 67.55 1.13
N LEU A 238 49.35 67.25 1.80
CA LEU A 238 48.91 67.97 3.00
C LEU A 238 49.86 67.75 4.18
N GLU A 239 50.33 66.52 4.40
CA GLU A 239 51.34 66.20 5.42
C GLU A 239 52.62 67.00 5.21
N LYS A 240 53.14 67.00 3.97
CA LYS A 240 54.34 67.79 3.64
C LYS A 240 54.14 69.29 3.87
N GLN A 241 52.98 69.83 3.50
CA GLN A 241 52.65 71.24 3.72
C GLN A 241 52.54 71.60 5.20
N ILE A 242 51.96 70.72 6.02
CA ILE A 242 51.87 70.90 7.48
C ILE A 242 53.28 70.94 8.08
N VAL A 243 54.15 69.98 7.73
CA VAL A 243 55.54 69.93 8.21
C VAL A 243 56.31 71.19 7.79
N GLU A 244 56.17 71.65 6.55
CA GLU A 244 56.79 72.89 6.09
C GLU A 244 56.27 74.13 6.85
N LEU A 245 54.96 74.22 7.10
CA LEU A 245 54.35 75.32 7.85
C LEU A 245 54.74 75.31 9.33
N GLU A 246 54.86 74.14 9.94
CA GLU A 246 55.35 73.97 11.31
C GLU A 246 56.83 74.37 11.42
N SER A 247 57.66 74.02 10.44
CA SER A 247 59.06 74.46 10.37
C SER A 247 59.18 75.99 10.17
N LYS A 248 58.24 76.61 9.45
CA LYS A 248 58.17 78.08 9.29
C LYS A 248 57.68 78.74 10.57
N LEU A 249 56.72 78.14 11.27
CA LEU A 249 56.21 78.60 12.56
C LEU A 249 57.34 78.64 13.60
N THR A 250 58.15 77.59 13.69
CA THR A 250 59.30 77.54 14.61
C THR A 250 60.34 78.61 14.28
N ARG A 251 60.70 78.80 13.00
CA ARG A 251 61.61 79.88 12.56
C ARG A 251 61.09 81.29 12.87
N VAL A 252 59.81 81.58 12.59
CA VAL A 252 59.21 82.90 12.86
C VAL A 252 59.08 83.15 14.37
N SER A 253 58.84 82.11 15.16
CA SER A 253 58.76 82.20 16.63
C SER A 253 60.10 82.56 17.28
N ALA A 254 61.24 82.23 16.64
CA ALA A 254 62.59 82.56 17.11
C ALA A 254 63.06 83.99 16.74
N SER A 255 62.39 84.69 15.82
CA SER A 255 62.78 86.03 15.34
C SER A 255 62.27 87.19 16.22
N SER A 256 62.94 88.36 16.18
CA SER A 256 62.66 89.57 16.99
C SER A 256 62.07 90.72 16.15
N SER A 257 60.83 90.57 15.64
CA SER A 257 60.15 91.57 14.78
C SER A 257 58.79 92.01 15.35
N GLU A 258 58.40 93.29 15.17
CA GLU A 258 57.11 93.85 15.62
C GLU A 258 55.87 93.21 14.95
N LYS A 259 56.00 92.63 13.74
CA LYS A 259 54.91 91.92 13.02
C LYS A 259 54.80 90.43 13.37
N LYS A 260 55.49 89.96 14.41
CA LYS A 260 55.59 88.56 14.82
C LYS A 260 54.27 87.95 15.27
N LYS A 261 53.49 88.66 16.10
CA LYS A 261 52.22 88.13 16.65
C LYS A 261 51.20 87.80 15.55
N THR A 262 51.01 88.71 14.59
CA THR A 262 50.05 88.52 13.49
C THR A 262 50.45 87.39 12.54
N ARG A 263 51.74 87.28 12.19
CA ARG A 263 52.26 86.18 11.36
C ARG A 263 52.14 84.81 12.03
N ILE A 264 52.36 84.74 13.33
CA ILE A 264 52.20 83.50 14.10
C ILE A 264 50.73 83.09 14.14
N THR A 265 49.79 84.03 14.33
CA THR A 265 48.35 83.73 14.32
C THR A 265 47.86 83.26 12.95
N GLU A 266 48.35 83.87 11.86
CA GLU A 266 48.03 83.44 10.49
C GLU A 266 48.60 82.05 10.17
N LEU A 267 49.84 81.77 10.57
CA LEU A 267 50.48 80.46 10.40
C LEU A 267 49.78 79.36 11.22
N LYS A 268 49.37 79.66 12.46
CA LYS A 268 48.57 78.72 13.25
C LYS A 268 47.22 78.42 12.62
N LYS A 269 46.50 79.45 12.16
CA LYS A 269 45.20 79.29 11.48
C LYS A 269 45.32 78.48 10.19
N THR A 270 46.40 78.69 9.42
CA THR A 270 46.67 77.90 8.21
C THR A 270 47.04 76.45 8.53
N ILE A 271 47.86 76.18 9.55
CA ILE A 271 48.13 74.82 10.04
C ILE A 271 46.84 74.12 10.47
N GLU A 272 45.99 74.76 11.28
CA GLU A 272 44.70 74.22 11.74
C GLU A 272 43.78 73.85 10.58
N SER A 273 43.66 74.74 9.58
CA SER A 273 42.85 74.47 8.39
C SER A 273 43.39 73.30 7.55
N ARG A 274 44.72 73.11 7.49
CA ARG A 274 45.36 72.00 6.77
C ARG A 274 45.25 70.69 7.54
N GLN A 275 45.39 70.71 8.87
CA GLN A 275 45.13 69.56 9.73
C GLN A 275 43.66 69.11 9.64
N SER A 276 42.72 70.07 9.61
CA SER A 276 41.29 69.78 9.42
C SER A 276 40.99 69.22 8.01
N ALA A 277 41.77 69.59 6.99
CA ALA A 277 41.66 69.01 5.65
C ALA A 277 42.23 67.58 5.60
N LEU A 278 43.38 67.36 6.24
CA LEU A 278 44.02 66.04 6.37
C LEU A 278 43.10 65.06 7.10
N GLN A 279 42.50 65.47 8.21
CA GLN A 279 41.57 64.63 8.98
C GLN A 279 40.33 64.24 8.16
N ARG A 280 39.81 65.16 7.33
CA ARG A 280 38.67 64.86 6.45
C ARG A 280 39.04 63.90 5.32
N ASP A 281 40.19 64.10 4.67
CA ASP A 281 40.62 63.27 3.55
C ASP A 281 41.04 61.87 4.02
N THR A 282 41.68 61.75 5.19
CA THR A 282 41.96 60.45 5.85
C THR A 282 40.68 59.72 6.24
N SER A 283 39.73 60.41 6.90
CA SER A 283 38.44 59.81 7.26
C SER A 283 37.65 59.32 6.05
N LYS A 284 37.70 60.06 4.93
CA LYS A 284 37.06 59.65 3.66
C LYS A 284 37.73 58.43 3.05
N ARG A 285 39.06 58.39 3.01
CA ARG A 285 39.81 57.23 2.51
C ARG A 285 39.49 55.98 3.35
N ASP A 286 39.55 56.11 4.66
CA ASP A 286 39.32 55.00 5.59
C ASP A 286 37.87 54.52 5.51
N GLY A 287 36.90 55.43 5.31
CA GLY A 287 35.50 55.07 5.05
C GLY A 287 35.30 54.29 3.75
N ILE A 288 35.91 54.73 2.64
CA ILE A 288 35.84 54.00 1.35
C ILE A 288 36.49 52.61 1.46
N LEU A 289 37.63 52.51 2.15
CA LEU A 289 38.30 51.22 2.37
C LEU A 289 37.47 50.28 3.24
N LEU A 290 36.80 50.79 4.27
CA LEU A 290 35.89 50.01 5.11
C LEU A 290 34.70 49.52 4.29
N ASP A 291 34.05 50.39 3.52
CA ASP A 291 32.89 50.02 2.69
C ASP A 291 33.23 48.92 1.68
N ILE A 292 34.35 49.05 0.94
CA ILE A 292 34.82 48.03 -0.02
C ILE A 292 35.11 46.70 0.70
N ARG A 293 35.75 46.77 1.87
CA ARG A 293 36.11 45.58 2.63
C ARG A 293 34.88 44.86 3.18
N ASP A 294 33.89 45.60 3.65
CA ASP A 294 32.66 45.05 4.21
C ASP A 294 31.75 44.47 3.11
N THR A 295 31.61 45.14 1.95
CA THR A 295 30.86 44.58 0.81
C THR A 295 31.51 43.33 0.26
N ALA A 296 32.83 43.36 0.02
CA ALA A 296 33.57 42.20 -0.47
C ALA A 296 33.51 41.04 0.54
N ARG A 297 33.69 41.33 1.84
CA ARG A 297 33.63 40.30 2.89
C ARG A 297 32.24 39.67 2.98
N ASN A 298 31.17 40.45 2.94
CA ASN A 298 29.81 39.92 2.99
C ASN A 298 29.48 39.04 1.77
N LEU A 299 29.88 39.47 0.57
CA LEU A 299 29.69 38.70 -0.66
C LEU A 299 30.49 37.38 -0.64
N ILE A 300 31.75 37.42 -0.19
CA ILE A 300 32.59 36.22 -0.07
C ILE A 300 32.00 35.24 0.95
N VAL A 301 31.56 35.72 2.12
CA VAL A 301 30.95 34.87 3.16
C VAL A 301 29.67 34.21 2.66
N GLU A 302 28.79 34.95 1.98
CA GLU A 302 27.55 34.38 1.43
C GLU A 302 27.81 33.43 0.27
N ARG A 303 28.79 33.73 -0.60
CA ARG A 303 29.25 32.81 -1.64
C ARG A 303 29.78 31.51 -1.06
N ASP A 304 30.67 31.59 -0.06
CA ASP A 304 31.27 30.41 0.57
C ASP A 304 30.20 29.58 1.30
N GLY A 305 29.22 30.23 1.93
CA GLY A 305 28.06 29.59 2.52
C GLY A 305 27.20 28.85 1.49
N PHE A 306 26.91 29.50 0.35
CA PHE A 306 26.23 28.87 -0.77
C PHE A 306 27.02 27.70 -1.35
N PHE A 307 28.35 27.84 -1.53
CA PHE A 307 29.20 26.79 -2.08
C PHE A 307 29.23 25.55 -1.18
N ALA A 308 29.31 25.73 0.14
CA ALA A 308 29.23 24.63 1.10
C ALA A 308 27.87 23.90 1.01
N GLU A 309 26.77 24.64 0.87
CA GLU A 309 25.43 24.06 0.69
C GLU A 309 25.28 23.33 -0.65
N ALA A 310 25.75 23.94 -1.75
CA ALA A 310 25.75 23.36 -3.09
C ALA A 310 26.58 22.07 -3.12
N GLN A 311 27.76 22.05 -2.50
CA GLN A 311 28.60 20.86 -2.40
C GLN A 311 27.94 19.75 -1.58
N SER A 312 27.27 20.10 -0.48
CA SER A 312 26.50 19.13 0.32
C SER A 312 25.31 18.56 -0.48
N ALA A 313 24.62 19.40 -1.25
CA ALA A 313 23.50 18.97 -2.09
C ALA A 313 23.98 18.08 -3.23
N SER A 314 25.06 18.45 -3.92
CA SER A 314 25.71 17.64 -4.96
C SER A 314 26.13 16.26 -4.44
N LYS A 315 26.79 16.19 -3.27
CA LYS A 315 27.12 14.90 -2.63
C LYS A 315 25.88 14.05 -2.34
N SER A 316 24.79 14.67 -1.87
CA SER A 316 23.52 13.97 -1.62
C SER A 316 22.90 13.45 -2.91
N ILE A 317 22.88 14.25 -3.97
CA ILE A 317 22.39 13.86 -5.30
C ILE A 317 23.24 12.73 -5.87
N GLN A 318 24.57 12.80 -5.80
CA GLN A 318 25.47 11.74 -6.28
C GLN A 318 25.27 10.43 -5.52
N ALA A 319 25.08 10.49 -4.20
CA ALA A 319 24.75 9.31 -3.40
C ALA A 319 23.42 8.68 -3.85
N GLN A 320 22.40 9.51 -4.10
CA GLN A 320 21.10 9.03 -4.58
C GLN A 320 21.14 8.51 -6.02
N PHE A 321 21.92 9.15 -6.88
CA PHE A 321 22.20 8.70 -8.24
C PHE A 321 22.88 7.34 -8.23
N SER A 322 23.84 7.12 -7.33
CA SER A 322 24.48 5.81 -7.14
C SER A 322 23.49 4.74 -6.67
N ALA A 323 22.62 5.08 -5.71
CA ALA A 323 21.57 4.19 -5.23
C ALA A 323 20.57 3.83 -6.33
N LEU A 324 20.14 4.80 -7.13
CA LEU A 324 19.26 4.58 -8.28
C LEU A 324 19.96 3.74 -9.37
N THR A 325 21.25 3.97 -9.58
CA THR A 325 22.06 3.15 -10.49
C THR A 325 22.11 1.69 -10.02
N ASP A 326 22.24 1.45 -8.72
CA ASP A 326 22.22 0.10 -8.12
C ASP A 326 20.86 -0.61 -8.25
N LEU A 327 19.76 0.14 -8.33
CA LEU A 327 18.43 -0.40 -8.63
C LEU A 327 18.27 -0.81 -10.10
N SER A 328 19.08 -0.26 -11.00
CA SER A 328 19.04 -0.58 -12.43
C SER A 328 20.04 -1.68 -12.80
N VAL A 329 19.75 -2.40 -13.88
CA VAL A 329 20.58 -3.51 -14.39
C VAL A 329 20.99 -3.27 -15.84
N PRO A 330 22.19 -3.70 -16.25
CA PRO A 330 22.63 -3.60 -17.63
C PRO A 330 21.80 -4.56 -18.49
N ILE A 331 21.03 -4.00 -19.42
CA ILE A 331 20.15 -4.76 -20.32
C ILE A 331 20.27 -4.12 -21.69
N SER A 332 20.77 -4.89 -22.66
CA SER A 332 20.85 -4.49 -24.06
C SER A 332 19.70 -5.15 -24.82
N ILE A 333 18.58 -4.43 -24.96
CA ILE A 333 17.49 -4.87 -25.84
C ILE A 333 17.60 -4.08 -27.13
N GLU A 334 18.11 -4.75 -28.17
CA GLU A 334 17.99 -4.27 -29.53
C GLU A 334 16.49 -4.28 -29.88
N ASN A 335 15.89 -3.09 -30.02
CA ASN A 335 14.46 -2.84 -30.31
C ASN A 335 13.50 -2.88 -29.11
N VAL A 336 13.62 -1.90 -28.20
CA VAL A 336 12.43 -1.39 -27.50
C VAL A 336 11.68 -0.50 -28.50
N GLY A 337 10.74 -1.07 -29.25
CA GLY A 337 9.79 -0.26 -30.04
C GLY A 337 8.86 0.56 -29.14
N ASP A 338 7.88 1.27 -29.72
CA ASP A 338 6.87 2.04 -28.96
C ASP A 338 6.06 1.20 -27.95
N LYS A 339 6.08 -0.13 -28.10
CA LYS A 339 5.46 -1.08 -27.18
C LYS A 339 6.43 -1.45 -26.06
N GLY A 340 6.00 -1.32 -24.81
CA GLY A 340 6.77 -1.78 -23.66
C GLY A 340 7.13 -3.27 -23.73
N THR A 341 8.22 -3.66 -23.07
CA THR A 341 8.73 -5.04 -23.07
C THR A 341 8.43 -5.74 -21.74
N LEU A 342 7.96 -6.99 -21.82
CA LEU A 342 7.55 -7.80 -20.67
C LEU A 342 8.28 -9.14 -20.67
N ILE A 343 8.97 -9.45 -19.57
CA ILE A 343 9.56 -10.77 -19.32
C ILE A 343 8.51 -11.64 -18.64
N MET A 344 8.26 -12.81 -19.19
CA MET A 344 7.37 -13.81 -18.60
C MET A 344 8.21 -14.84 -17.86
N LEU A 345 8.44 -14.63 -16.56
CA LEU A 345 9.33 -15.49 -15.76
C LEU A 345 8.61 -16.78 -15.31
N PRO A 346 9.03 -17.98 -15.74
CA PRO A 346 8.27 -19.22 -15.49
C PRO A 346 8.51 -19.82 -14.09
N PHE A 347 7.43 -20.31 -13.49
CA PHE A 347 7.39 -21.06 -12.23
C PHE A 347 6.37 -22.19 -12.30
N PHE A 348 6.52 -23.21 -11.46
CA PHE A 348 5.51 -24.23 -11.19
C PHE A 348 4.98 -24.09 -9.77
N LEU A 349 3.67 -24.01 -9.64
CA LEU A 349 2.98 -24.01 -8.35
C LEU A 349 2.41 -25.40 -8.12
N VAL A 350 2.73 -26.01 -6.98
CA VAL A 350 2.30 -27.36 -6.62
C VAL A 350 1.52 -27.32 -5.33
N GLY A 351 0.26 -27.75 -5.40
CA GLY A 351 -0.63 -27.84 -4.26
C GLY A 351 -0.55 -29.21 -3.58
N PHE A 352 -0.15 -29.22 -2.32
CA PHE A 352 -0.18 -30.40 -1.46
C PHE A 352 -1.20 -30.23 -0.34
N SER A 353 -2.01 -31.26 -0.11
CA SER A 353 -3.07 -31.25 0.90
C SER A 353 -2.84 -32.30 1.96
N LYS A 354 -3.09 -31.96 3.22
CA LYS A 354 -3.08 -32.90 4.34
C LYS A 354 -4.14 -32.50 5.34
N LYS A 355 -5.13 -33.38 5.55
CA LYS A 355 -6.26 -33.14 6.46
C LYS A 355 -7.00 -31.81 6.14
N GLY A 356 -7.22 -31.53 4.86
CA GLY A 356 -7.90 -30.30 4.40
C GLY A 356 -7.03 -29.04 4.36
N GLN A 357 -5.79 -29.07 4.87
CA GLN A 357 -4.89 -27.93 4.81
C GLN A 357 -4.06 -27.95 3.50
N LEU A 358 -4.34 -26.99 2.62
CA LEU A 358 -3.56 -26.76 1.40
C LEU A 358 -2.27 -26.01 1.71
N ARG A 359 -1.15 -26.56 1.23
CA ARG A 359 0.17 -25.92 1.18
C ARG A 359 0.64 -25.85 -0.26
N ILE A 360 1.13 -24.68 -0.67
CA ILE A 360 1.57 -24.43 -2.04
C ILE A 360 3.11 -24.29 -2.03
N ASP A 361 3.78 -25.23 -2.68
CA ASP A 361 5.23 -25.16 -2.89
C ASP A 361 5.51 -24.63 -4.31
N ILE A 362 6.56 -23.81 -4.47
CA ILE A 362 6.88 -23.14 -5.74
C ILE A 362 8.24 -23.60 -6.24
N TYR A 363 8.25 -24.15 -7.45
CA TYR A 363 9.46 -24.55 -8.15
C TYR A 363 9.78 -23.51 -9.23
N PRO A 364 10.94 -22.85 -9.18
CA PRO A 364 11.33 -21.92 -10.21
C PRO A 364 11.76 -22.65 -11.49
N LEU A 365 11.96 -21.86 -12.55
CA LEU A 365 12.80 -22.24 -13.67
C LEU A 365 14.13 -22.86 -13.20
N SER A 366 14.63 -23.83 -13.97
CA SER A 366 15.72 -24.70 -13.52
C SER A 366 16.81 -24.86 -14.57
N GLN A 367 17.94 -25.42 -14.15
CA GLN A 367 19.01 -25.88 -15.02
C GLN A 367 19.12 -27.40 -14.88
N LEU A 368 19.15 -28.11 -16.00
CA LEU A 368 19.35 -29.55 -16.03
C LEU A 368 20.84 -29.86 -15.89
N VAL A 369 21.23 -30.51 -14.79
CA VAL A 369 22.62 -30.88 -14.50
C VAL A 369 22.78 -32.39 -14.69
N GLY A 370 23.58 -32.77 -15.69
CA GLY A 370 23.89 -34.16 -15.96
C GLY A 370 25.02 -34.67 -15.07
N ASN A 371 24.71 -35.06 -13.83
CA ASN A 371 25.71 -35.56 -12.87
C ASN A 371 26.17 -37.01 -13.15
N GLY A 372 25.66 -37.63 -14.23
CA GLY A 372 25.88 -39.05 -14.52
C GLY A 372 25.14 -40.01 -13.59
N GLU A 373 24.43 -39.50 -12.59
CA GLU A 373 23.56 -40.29 -11.72
C GLU A 373 22.39 -40.88 -12.50
N LYS A 374 22.13 -42.17 -12.29
CA LYS A 374 21.00 -42.91 -12.86
C LYS A 374 20.20 -43.57 -11.76
N VAL A 375 18.96 -43.98 -12.08
CA VAL A 375 18.12 -44.73 -11.16
C VAL A 375 18.84 -46.00 -10.66
N SER A 376 18.66 -46.32 -9.39
CA SER A 376 19.32 -47.45 -8.71
C SER A 376 18.29 -48.30 -7.98
N ARG A 377 18.68 -49.41 -7.37
CA ARG A 377 17.74 -50.28 -6.62
C ARG A 377 16.92 -49.52 -5.56
N ARG A 378 17.46 -48.44 -4.99
CA ARG A 378 16.82 -47.64 -3.92
C ARG A 378 16.12 -46.36 -4.40
N ARG A 379 16.35 -45.92 -5.64
CA ARG A 379 15.80 -44.66 -6.18
C ARG A 379 15.10 -44.94 -7.51
N ASP A 380 13.80 -44.64 -7.56
CA ASP A 380 12.96 -44.84 -8.74
C ASP A 380 12.93 -43.63 -9.69
N PHE A 381 13.40 -42.48 -9.20
CA PHE A 381 13.59 -41.23 -9.94
C PHE A 381 14.86 -40.51 -9.46
N VAL A 382 15.58 -39.88 -10.38
CA VAL A 382 16.71 -38.97 -10.11
C VAL A 382 16.34 -37.57 -10.59
N ASP A 383 16.25 -36.63 -9.65
CA ASP A 383 15.98 -35.22 -9.94
C ASP A 383 17.25 -34.52 -10.44
N GLY A 384 17.27 -34.16 -11.73
CA GLY A 384 18.38 -33.44 -12.36
C GLY A 384 18.19 -31.92 -12.41
N PHE A 385 17.13 -31.37 -11.80
CA PHE A 385 16.78 -29.96 -11.92
C PHE A 385 17.26 -29.15 -10.72
N GLU A 386 18.24 -28.27 -10.97
CA GLU A 386 18.76 -27.33 -9.98
C GLU A 386 18.29 -25.90 -10.26
N THR A 387 18.19 -25.09 -9.21
CA THR A 387 17.89 -23.66 -9.36
C THR A 387 19.11 -22.93 -9.94
N PRO A 388 18.97 -22.11 -11.00
CA PRO A 388 20.13 -21.56 -11.70
C PRO A 388 20.89 -20.52 -10.88
N THR A 389 20.17 -19.76 -10.04
CA THR A 389 20.77 -18.72 -9.20
C THR A 389 20.03 -18.60 -7.86
N ARG A 390 20.74 -18.11 -6.84
CA ARG A 390 20.15 -17.77 -5.52
C ARG A 390 19.08 -16.69 -5.63
N ALA A 391 19.21 -15.77 -6.57
CA ALA A 391 18.24 -14.72 -6.83
C ALA A 391 16.87 -15.28 -7.22
N ILE A 392 16.84 -16.27 -8.11
CA ILE A 392 15.60 -16.93 -8.53
C ILE A 392 15.01 -17.80 -7.41
N SER A 393 15.86 -18.44 -6.61
CA SER A 393 15.40 -19.12 -5.39
C SER A 393 14.76 -18.14 -4.39
N ALA A 394 15.29 -16.91 -4.27
CA ALA A 394 14.71 -15.89 -3.40
C ALA A 394 13.34 -15.43 -3.91
N VAL A 395 13.20 -15.19 -5.22
CA VAL A 395 11.90 -14.86 -5.83
C VAL A 395 10.90 -16.00 -5.59
N ALA A 396 11.28 -17.26 -5.82
CA ALA A 396 10.41 -18.40 -5.57
C ALA A 396 9.99 -18.52 -4.09
N SER A 397 10.90 -18.23 -3.16
CA SER A 397 10.60 -18.22 -1.72
C SER A 397 9.58 -17.14 -1.35
N LEU A 398 9.76 -15.91 -1.84
CA LEU A 398 8.82 -14.81 -1.61
C LEU A 398 7.43 -15.13 -2.18
N LEU A 399 7.40 -15.71 -3.39
CA LEU A 399 6.19 -16.15 -4.05
C LEU A 399 5.50 -17.26 -3.25
N SER A 400 6.26 -18.19 -2.66
CA SER A 400 5.73 -19.31 -1.89
C SER A 400 5.16 -18.84 -0.56
N GLU A 401 5.88 -17.97 0.14
CA GLU A 401 5.41 -17.33 1.37
C GLU A 401 4.09 -16.59 1.12
N ARG A 402 4.04 -15.79 0.05
CA ARG A 402 2.82 -15.06 -0.31
C ARG A 402 1.69 -15.98 -0.74
N ALA A 403 1.93 -17.01 -1.54
CA ALA A 403 0.90 -17.98 -1.95
C ALA A 403 0.27 -18.72 -0.77
N ASN A 404 1.03 -18.93 0.31
CA ASN A 404 0.52 -19.58 1.51
C ASN A 404 -0.17 -18.61 2.47
N ASN A 405 0.24 -17.34 2.53
CA ASN A 405 -0.26 -16.37 3.51
C ASN A 405 -1.38 -15.45 2.97
N ASP A 406 -1.38 -15.15 1.67
CA ASP A 406 -2.34 -14.26 1.03
C ASP A 406 -3.58 -15.03 0.58
N VAL A 407 -4.73 -14.73 1.19
CA VAL A 407 -6.02 -15.38 0.93
C VAL A 407 -6.49 -15.14 -0.51
N ALA A 408 -6.27 -13.94 -1.06
CA ALA A 408 -6.72 -13.58 -2.40
C ALA A 408 -5.91 -14.34 -3.46
N LEU A 409 -4.59 -14.41 -3.28
CA LEU A 409 -3.72 -15.21 -4.16
C LEU A 409 -4.06 -16.70 -4.05
N ARG A 410 -4.28 -17.22 -2.85
CA ARG A 410 -4.65 -18.63 -2.66
C ARG A 410 -5.95 -18.97 -3.38
N LYS A 411 -6.95 -18.08 -3.31
CA LYS A 411 -8.21 -18.22 -4.08
C LYS A 411 -7.95 -18.23 -5.58
N PHE A 412 -7.21 -17.24 -6.08
CA PHE A 412 -6.83 -17.17 -7.51
C PHE A 412 -6.15 -18.46 -8.00
N ILE A 413 -5.22 -19.01 -7.21
CA ILE A 413 -4.53 -20.27 -7.53
C ILE A 413 -5.53 -21.43 -7.56
N ARG A 414 -6.45 -21.50 -6.60
CA ARG A 414 -7.48 -22.55 -6.53
C ARG A 414 -8.43 -22.49 -7.73
N ASP A 415 -8.93 -21.31 -8.07
CA ASP A 415 -9.80 -21.09 -9.23
C ASP A 415 -9.08 -21.42 -10.55
N SER A 416 -7.81 -21.01 -10.66
CA SER A 416 -6.97 -21.33 -11.81
C SER A 416 -6.71 -22.84 -11.92
N SER A 417 -6.52 -23.53 -10.79
CA SER A 417 -6.28 -24.99 -10.77
C SER A 417 -7.43 -25.80 -11.36
N GLN A 418 -8.67 -25.33 -11.28
CA GLN A 418 -9.82 -26.04 -11.88
C GLN A 418 -9.71 -26.14 -13.41
N HIS A 419 -9.09 -25.15 -14.05
CA HIS A 419 -9.07 -25.02 -15.51
C HIS A 419 -7.70 -25.29 -16.14
N TYR A 420 -6.62 -25.02 -15.40
CA TYR A 420 -5.25 -25.04 -15.90
C TYR A 420 -4.36 -26.08 -15.21
N ASN A 421 -4.92 -26.96 -14.35
CA ASN A 421 -4.13 -28.03 -13.73
C ASN A 421 -3.53 -28.95 -14.80
N LEU A 422 -2.20 -29.00 -14.83
CA LEU A 422 -1.43 -29.79 -15.79
C LEU A 422 -1.76 -31.28 -15.71
N LEU A 423 -2.18 -31.74 -14.54
CA LEU A 423 -2.61 -33.12 -14.31
C LEU A 423 -4.00 -33.41 -14.88
N ALA A 424 -4.83 -32.41 -15.17
CA ALA A 424 -6.18 -32.56 -15.71
C ALA A 424 -6.25 -32.26 -17.21
N VAL A 425 -5.47 -31.27 -17.68
CA VAL A 425 -5.51 -30.81 -19.07
C VAL A 425 -4.96 -31.87 -20.03
N LYS A 426 -5.73 -32.20 -21.08
CA LYS A 426 -5.36 -33.22 -22.07
C LYS A 426 -4.01 -32.99 -22.73
N GLU A 427 -3.77 -31.78 -23.24
CA GLU A 427 -2.56 -31.45 -23.98
C GLU A 427 -1.30 -31.63 -23.10
N SER A 428 -1.35 -31.16 -21.86
CA SER A 428 -0.24 -31.33 -20.91
C SER A 428 -0.06 -32.78 -20.46
N ARG A 429 -1.13 -33.57 -20.28
CA ARG A 429 -1.03 -35.01 -19.97
C ARG A 429 -0.24 -35.77 -21.02
N ASN A 430 -0.54 -35.54 -22.29
CA ASN A 430 0.18 -36.18 -23.38
C ASN A 430 1.66 -35.81 -23.35
N SER A 431 1.99 -34.52 -23.19
CA SER A 431 3.38 -34.07 -23.07
C SER A 431 4.07 -34.62 -21.82
N ILE A 432 3.38 -34.76 -20.69
CA ILE A 432 3.94 -35.36 -19.47
C ILE A 432 4.29 -36.84 -19.72
N LEU A 433 3.44 -37.58 -20.43
CA LEU A 433 3.69 -38.99 -20.74
C LEU A 433 4.84 -39.15 -21.76
N GLU A 434 4.87 -38.35 -22.82
CA GLU A 434 5.96 -38.31 -23.80
C GLU A 434 7.30 -37.95 -23.14
N GLY A 435 7.31 -36.96 -22.26
CA GLY A 435 8.48 -36.59 -21.46
C GLY A 435 8.91 -37.68 -20.48
N ALA A 436 7.97 -38.43 -19.89
CA ALA A 436 8.28 -39.55 -18.99
C ALA A 436 8.97 -40.71 -19.73
N GLU A 437 8.54 -41.02 -20.95
CA GLU A 437 9.22 -42.00 -21.80
C GLU A 437 10.62 -41.50 -22.23
N SER A 438 10.80 -40.19 -22.42
CA SER A 438 12.12 -39.59 -22.68
C SER A 438 13.05 -39.71 -21.45
N LEU A 439 12.55 -39.44 -20.25
CA LEU A 439 13.29 -39.62 -18.99
C LEU A 439 13.67 -41.08 -18.72
N LEU A 440 12.82 -42.03 -19.14
CA LEU A 440 13.13 -43.46 -19.13
C LEU A 440 14.32 -43.78 -20.05
N GLY A 441 14.31 -43.25 -21.27
CA GLY A 441 15.39 -43.42 -22.24
C GLY A 441 16.75 -42.93 -21.71
N ASP A 442 16.75 -41.85 -20.94
CA ASP A 442 17.94 -41.31 -20.29
C ASP A 442 18.35 -42.08 -19.01
N GLY A 443 17.50 -42.98 -18.52
CA GLY A 443 17.73 -43.76 -17.30
C GLY A 443 17.55 -42.95 -16.00
N LEU A 444 16.73 -41.89 -16.05
CA LEU A 444 16.42 -41.04 -14.89
C LEU A 444 15.15 -41.47 -14.15
N VAL A 445 14.33 -42.34 -14.76
CA VAL A 445 13.09 -42.90 -14.20
C VAL A 445 13.05 -44.41 -14.44
N LYS A 446 12.44 -45.18 -13.53
CA LYS A 446 12.13 -46.60 -13.77
C LYS A 446 10.72 -46.82 -14.32
N GLN A 447 10.56 -47.88 -15.11
CA GLN A 447 9.27 -48.31 -15.67
C GLN A 447 8.10 -48.41 -14.65
N PRO A 448 8.29 -49.00 -13.44
CA PRO A 448 7.20 -49.10 -12.47
C PRO A 448 6.69 -47.72 -12.01
N PHE A 449 7.57 -46.72 -11.94
CA PHE A 449 7.21 -45.38 -11.53
C PHE A 449 6.42 -44.63 -12.61
N ILE A 450 6.68 -44.94 -13.90
CA ILE A 450 5.83 -44.46 -15.01
C ILE A 450 4.44 -45.10 -14.96
N ALA A 451 4.34 -46.36 -14.56
CA ALA A 451 3.05 -47.01 -14.35
C ALA A 451 2.28 -46.36 -13.19
N GLU A 452 2.94 -46.01 -12.08
CA GLU A 452 2.35 -45.22 -10.98
C GLU A 452 1.84 -43.86 -11.50
N LEU A 453 2.65 -43.14 -12.28
CA LEU A 453 2.26 -41.87 -12.89
C LEU A 453 1.01 -42.01 -13.78
N LYS A 454 0.97 -43.04 -14.65
CA LYS A 454 -0.21 -43.34 -15.48
C LYS A 454 -1.44 -43.61 -14.61
N GLY A 455 -1.27 -44.32 -13.49
CA GLY A 455 -2.31 -44.53 -12.48
C GLY A 455 -2.83 -43.22 -11.89
N ILE A 456 -1.94 -42.34 -11.42
CA ILE A 456 -2.29 -41.02 -10.87
C ILE A 456 -3.07 -40.18 -11.89
N LEU A 457 -2.57 -40.10 -13.13
CA LEU A 457 -3.23 -39.33 -14.20
C LEU A 457 -4.60 -39.89 -14.57
N SER A 458 -4.76 -41.22 -14.54
CA SER A 458 -6.05 -41.87 -14.80
C SER A 458 -7.09 -41.63 -13.70
N GLY A 459 -6.66 -41.40 -12.46
CA GLY A 459 -7.53 -41.11 -11.32
C GLY A 459 -8.08 -39.68 -11.31
N ILE A 460 -7.49 -38.78 -12.10
CA ILE A 460 -7.94 -37.38 -12.22
C ILE A 460 -8.80 -37.25 -13.49
N PRO A 461 -9.98 -36.59 -13.45
CA PRO A 461 -10.80 -36.39 -14.64
C PRO A 461 -10.10 -35.50 -15.67
N GLU A 462 -10.17 -35.89 -16.94
CA GLU A 462 -9.57 -35.14 -18.05
C GLU A 462 -10.41 -33.89 -18.37
N THR A 463 -9.78 -32.73 -18.42
CA THR A 463 -10.38 -31.49 -18.89
C THR A 463 -9.82 -31.11 -20.25
N LYS A 464 -10.71 -30.79 -21.20
CA LYS A 464 -10.29 -30.13 -22.45
C LYS A 464 -10.26 -28.63 -22.20
N MET A 465 -9.14 -28.00 -22.54
CA MET A 465 -9.08 -26.54 -22.52
C MET A 465 -10.13 -25.99 -23.48
N LYS A 466 -11.12 -25.26 -22.94
CA LYS A 466 -12.07 -24.51 -23.76
C LYS A 466 -11.31 -23.37 -24.44
N ARG A 467 -10.81 -23.60 -25.66
CA ARG A 467 -10.55 -22.47 -26.57
C ARG A 467 -11.90 -21.79 -26.75
N LYS A 468 -12.12 -20.61 -26.15
CA LYS A 468 -13.20 -19.69 -26.55
C LYS A 468 -12.95 -19.28 -28.00
N LYS A 469 -13.21 -20.19 -28.95
CA LYS A 469 -13.38 -19.85 -30.36
C LYS A 469 -14.65 -19.03 -30.38
N ARG A 470 -14.52 -17.71 -30.59
CA ARG A 470 -15.62 -16.91 -31.14
C ARG A 470 -16.05 -17.58 -32.43
N ARG A 471 -17.12 -18.39 -32.38
CA ARG A 471 -17.94 -18.59 -33.56
C ARG A 471 -18.89 -17.41 -33.58
N LEU A 472 -18.80 -16.61 -34.64
CA LEU A 472 -19.86 -15.69 -35.00
C LEU A 472 -21.15 -16.48 -34.93
N ALA A 473 -22.13 -15.98 -34.18
CA ALA A 473 -23.48 -16.51 -34.24
C ALA A 473 -23.90 -16.45 -35.71
N VAL A 474 -23.90 -17.61 -36.36
CA VAL A 474 -24.71 -17.79 -37.57
C VAL A 474 -26.13 -17.66 -37.05
N VAL A 475 -26.87 -16.72 -37.60
CA VAL A 475 -28.33 -16.71 -37.49
C VAL A 475 -28.81 -17.63 -38.61
N PRO A 476 -29.48 -18.76 -38.32
CA PRO A 476 -30.34 -19.36 -39.32
C PRO A 476 -31.79 -19.46 -38.79
N ASP A 477 -32.69 -19.02 -39.66
CA ASP A 477 -34.11 -19.34 -39.81
C ASP A 477 -34.98 -19.51 -38.56
N GLY A 478 -36.03 -18.68 -38.50
CA GLY A 478 -36.99 -18.48 -37.40
C GLY A 478 -37.89 -19.67 -37.03
N SER A 479 -37.39 -20.90 -37.04
CA SER A 479 -38.03 -22.06 -36.44
C SER A 479 -37.55 -22.21 -34.99
N LEU A 480 -38.47 -22.06 -34.03
CA LEU A 480 -38.21 -22.18 -32.59
C LEU A 480 -38.49 -23.61 -32.12
N CYS A 481 -37.55 -24.21 -31.39
CA CYS A 481 -37.69 -25.50 -30.71
C CYS A 481 -37.96 -25.27 -29.22
N ARG A 482 -38.92 -26.00 -28.64
CA ARG A 482 -39.20 -25.95 -27.21
C ARG A 482 -38.30 -26.92 -26.46
N VAL A 483 -37.42 -26.39 -25.60
CA VAL A 483 -36.48 -27.17 -24.79
C VAL A 483 -36.90 -27.13 -23.34
N ARG A 484 -36.95 -28.30 -22.69
CA ARG A 484 -37.19 -28.44 -21.25
C ARG A 484 -35.93 -28.94 -20.56
N PHE A 485 -35.40 -28.16 -19.63
CA PHE A 485 -34.28 -28.57 -18.79
C PHE A 485 -34.82 -29.08 -17.46
N HIS A 486 -34.38 -30.28 -17.04
CA HIS A 486 -34.73 -30.84 -15.74
C HIS A 486 -33.49 -30.81 -14.83
N ILE A 487 -33.51 -29.99 -13.78
CA ILE A 487 -32.37 -29.75 -12.91
C ILE A 487 -32.53 -30.57 -11.62
N GLN A 488 -31.56 -31.45 -11.37
CA GLN A 488 -31.53 -32.37 -10.23
C GLN A 488 -30.16 -32.35 -9.56
N ASP A 489 -30.08 -32.76 -8.29
CA ASP A 489 -28.81 -33.01 -7.60
C ASP A 489 -28.28 -34.44 -7.85
N GLU A 490 -27.07 -34.73 -7.38
CA GLU A 490 -26.47 -36.09 -7.48
C GLU A 490 -27.29 -37.18 -6.77
N ALA A 491 -28.14 -36.81 -5.81
CA ALA A 491 -29.05 -37.70 -5.10
C ALA A 491 -30.44 -37.82 -5.77
N GLY A 492 -30.63 -37.20 -6.94
CA GLY A 492 -31.89 -37.20 -7.69
C GLY A 492 -32.97 -36.26 -7.14
N ARG A 493 -32.63 -35.37 -6.20
CA ARG A 493 -33.54 -34.35 -5.67
C ARG A 493 -33.65 -33.18 -6.62
N ILE A 494 -34.84 -32.64 -6.71
CA ILE A 494 -35.16 -31.53 -7.62
C ILE A 494 -34.56 -30.23 -7.05
N VAL A 495 -33.92 -29.43 -7.91
CA VAL A 495 -33.34 -28.13 -7.51
C VAL A 495 -34.22 -26.98 -7.98
N GLU A 496 -34.86 -26.32 -7.03
CA GLU A 496 -35.70 -25.13 -7.25
C GLU A 496 -34.86 -23.85 -7.40
N ASN A 497 -35.35 -22.87 -8.15
CA ASN A 497 -34.71 -21.58 -8.40
C ASN A 497 -33.29 -21.62 -9.01
N ALA A 498 -32.91 -22.74 -9.63
CA ALA A 498 -31.68 -22.85 -10.40
C ALA A 498 -31.76 -21.91 -11.62
N LEU A 499 -30.71 -21.13 -11.84
CA LEU A 499 -30.61 -20.14 -12.91
C LEU A 499 -29.86 -20.76 -14.09
N LEU A 500 -30.52 -20.82 -15.24
CA LEU A 500 -29.93 -21.18 -16.53
C LEU A 500 -29.58 -19.90 -17.28
N ASP A 501 -28.30 -19.72 -17.60
CA ASP A 501 -27.79 -18.64 -18.43
C ASP A 501 -27.22 -19.19 -19.74
N LEU A 502 -27.85 -18.83 -20.86
CA LEU A 502 -27.42 -19.16 -22.23
C LEU A 502 -26.77 -17.95 -22.93
N GLY A 503 -26.25 -16.99 -22.16
CA GLY A 503 -25.57 -15.78 -22.59
C GLY A 503 -26.50 -14.60 -22.86
N VAL A 504 -27.53 -14.78 -23.71
CA VAL A 504 -28.54 -13.74 -24.01
C VAL A 504 -29.88 -14.03 -23.31
N LEU A 505 -30.09 -15.28 -22.89
CA LEU A 505 -31.32 -15.74 -22.26
C LEU A 505 -31.01 -16.27 -20.86
N GLN A 506 -31.66 -15.69 -19.86
CA GLN A 506 -31.62 -16.14 -18.46
C GLN A 506 -33.00 -16.61 -18.03
N ALA A 507 -33.09 -17.80 -17.45
CA ALA A 507 -34.35 -18.37 -16.95
C ALA A 507 -34.13 -19.10 -15.64
N LYS A 508 -35.15 -19.15 -14.78
CA LYS A 508 -35.10 -19.82 -13.48
C LYS A 508 -35.96 -21.08 -13.47
N SER A 509 -35.53 -22.10 -12.74
CA SER A 509 -36.31 -23.33 -12.56
C SER A 509 -37.54 -23.11 -11.70
N ASP A 510 -38.63 -23.77 -12.08
CA ASP A 510 -39.85 -23.82 -11.29
C ASP A 510 -39.70 -24.71 -10.04
N SER A 511 -40.79 -24.87 -9.26
CA SER A 511 -40.84 -25.77 -8.10
C SER A 511 -40.71 -27.26 -8.45
N LYS A 512 -40.62 -27.60 -9.74
CA LYS A 512 -40.32 -28.95 -10.25
C LYS A 512 -38.92 -29.02 -10.87
N GLY A 513 -38.07 -28.02 -10.62
CA GLY A 513 -36.71 -27.92 -11.14
C GLY A 513 -36.66 -27.89 -12.66
N THR A 514 -37.74 -27.49 -13.32
CA THR A 514 -37.87 -27.50 -14.76
C THR A 514 -37.77 -26.07 -15.31
N ILE A 515 -36.96 -25.91 -16.36
CA ILE A 515 -36.86 -24.64 -17.12
C ILE A 515 -37.34 -24.93 -18.54
N VAL A 516 -38.31 -24.16 -19.02
CA VAL A 516 -38.85 -24.31 -20.36
C VAL A 516 -38.54 -23.07 -21.18
N VAL A 517 -37.75 -23.22 -22.23
CA VAL A 517 -37.33 -22.10 -23.11
C VAL A 517 -37.49 -22.48 -24.57
N SER A 518 -37.85 -21.49 -25.40
CA SER A 518 -37.97 -21.66 -26.84
C SER A 518 -36.72 -21.13 -27.51
N LEU A 519 -35.94 -22.00 -28.14
CA LEU A 519 -34.63 -21.70 -28.70
C LEU A 519 -34.61 -22.03 -30.21
N PRO A 520 -34.05 -21.15 -31.07
CA PRO A 520 -33.87 -21.49 -32.48
C PRO A 520 -32.94 -22.70 -32.72
N LEU A 521 -32.95 -23.25 -33.93
CA LEU A 521 -32.04 -24.34 -34.29
C LEU A 521 -30.60 -23.82 -34.38
N SER A 522 -29.84 -24.04 -33.30
CA SER A 522 -28.45 -23.60 -33.19
C SER A 522 -27.69 -24.45 -32.16
N ASN A 523 -26.43 -24.08 -31.96
CA ASN A 523 -25.58 -24.62 -30.91
C ASN A 523 -25.61 -23.65 -29.72
N TYR A 524 -25.90 -24.17 -28.54
CA TYR A 524 -26.04 -23.41 -27.32
C TYR A 524 -25.00 -23.83 -26.30
N ASP A 525 -24.32 -22.83 -25.75
CA ASP A 525 -23.45 -22.98 -24.59
C ASP A 525 -24.08 -22.19 -23.44
N GLY A 526 -24.08 -22.76 -22.24
CA GLY A 526 -24.65 -22.09 -21.06
C GLY A 526 -24.10 -22.58 -19.75
N VAL A 527 -24.57 -21.96 -18.69
CA VAL A 527 -24.23 -22.27 -17.30
C VAL A 527 -25.53 -22.42 -16.51
N VAL A 528 -25.62 -23.47 -15.70
CA VAL A 528 -26.64 -23.59 -14.66
C VAL A 528 -25.98 -23.34 -13.31
N SER A 529 -26.52 -22.41 -12.55
CA SER A 529 -26.09 -22.11 -11.18
C SER A 529 -27.26 -22.23 -10.21
N ALA A 530 -27.02 -22.71 -8.99
CA ALA A 530 -28.02 -22.75 -7.94
C ALA A 530 -27.37 -22.50 -6.57
N PRO A 531 -28.06 -21.83 -5.63
CA PRO A 531 -27.51 -21.56 -4.31
C PRO A 531 -27.16 -22.87 -3.58
N GLY A 532 -25.91 -23.02 -3.13
CA GLY A 532 -25.45 -24.25 -2.47
C GLY A 532 -24.98 -25.36 -3.42
N TYR A 533 -24.85 -25.08 -4.72
CA TYR A 533 -24.35 -26.02 -5.73
C TYR A 533 -23.24 -25.42 -6.60
N PHE A 534 -22.37 -26.27 -7.14
CA PHE A 534 -21.37 -25.88 -8.13
C PHE A 534 -22.04 -25.49 -9.45
N GLU A 535 -21.52 -24.45 -10.10
CA GLU A 535 -21.95 -24.07 -11.44
C GLU A 535 -21.63 -25.18 -12.44
N LYS A 536 -22.60 -25.54 -13.28
CA LYS A 536 -22.45 -26.56 -14.30
C LYS A 536 -22.58 -25.97 -15.69
N THR A 537 -21.52 -26.05 -16.48
CA THR A 537 -21.57 -25.65 -17.90
C THR A 537 -22.24 -26.75 -18.73
N LEU A 538 -23.07 -26.35 -19.69
CA LEU A 538 -23.75 -27.22 -20.64
C LEU A 538 -23.50 -26.76 -22.07
N GLU A 539 -23.39 -27.73 -22.99
CA GLU A 539 -23.26 -27.51 -24.43
C GLU A 539 -24.21 -28.49 -25.12
N PHE A 540 -25.13 -27.98 -25.95
CA PHE A 540 -26.06 -28.81 -26.71
C PHE A 540 -26.40 -28.20 -28.07
N THR A 541 -26.81 -29.05 -29.00
CA THR A 541 -27.10 -28.67 -30.38
C THR A 541 -28.53 -29.06 -30.73
N LEU A 542 -29.32 -28.12 -31.24
CA LEU A 542 -30.69 -28.38 -31.67
C LEU A 542 -30.71 -28.59 -33.19
N THR A 543 -30.93 -29.84 -33.61
CA THR A 543 -30.95 -30.23 -35.03
C THR A 543 -32.35 -30.46 -35.59
N SER A 544 -33.39 -30.45 -34.75
CA SER A 544 -34.80 -30.65 -35.12
C SER A 544 -35.75 -29.77 -34.29
N THR A 545 -36.95 -29.50 -34.82
CA THR A 545 -37.99 -28.66 -34.18
C THR A 545 -38.86 -29.41 -33.17
N SER A 546 -38.59 -30.69 -32.92
CA SER A 546 -39.27 -31.50 -31.91
C SER A 546 -38.95 -31.02 -30.49
N ASP A 547 -39.90 -31.18 -29.56
CA ASP A 547 -39.66 -30.94 -28.13
C ASP A 547 -38.47 -31.77 -27.63
N VAL A 548 -37.49 -31.12 -26.99
CA VAL A 548 -36.31 -31.77 -26.40
C VAL A 548 -36.31 -31.61 -24.89
N ALA A 549 -36.03 -32.69 -24.16
CA ALA A 549 -35.83 -32.66 -22.71
C ALA A 549 -34.35 -32.96 -22.36
N ILE A 550 -33.70 -32.06 -21.62
CA ILE A 550 -32.28 -32.16 -21.25
C ILE A 550 -32.18 -32.28 -19.72
N PRO A 551 -31.78 -33.44 -19.16
CA PRO A 551 -31.51 -33.57 -17.74
C PRO A 551 -30.15 -32.94 -17.38
N ILE A 552 -30.12 -32.16 -16.30
CA ILE A 552 -28.94 -31.47 -15.76
C ILE A 552 -28.77 -31.86 -14.30
N ILE A 553 -27.67 -32.55 -14.00
CA ILE A 553 -27.32 -32.94 -12.62
C ILE A 553 -26.30 -31.93 -12.07
N ILE A 554 -26.57 -31.24 -10.96
CA ILE A 554 -25.63 -30.30 -10.32
C ILE A 554 -25.11 -30.82 -8.97
N ASN A 555 -23.90 -30.42 -8.59
CA ASN A 555 -23.18 -30.99 -7.45
C ASN A 555 -23.30 -30.07 -6.23
N SER A 556 -23.63 -30.58 -5.05
CA SER A 556 -23.75 -29.76 -3.84
C SER A 556 -22.37 -29.30 -3.33
N LEU A 557 -22.27 -28.04 -2.89
CA LEU A 557 -21.07 -27.47 -2.26
C LEU A 557 -20.82 -28.13 -0.89
N SER A 558 -19.56 -28.42 -0.58
CA SER A 558 -19.15 -28.92 0.74
C SER A 558 -19.38 -27.86 1.84
N HIS A 559 -19.42 -28.26 3.12
CA HIS A 559 -19.63 -27.30 4.22
C HIS A 559 -18.57 -26.17 4.26
N GLU A 560 -17.32 -26.49 3.94
CA GLU A 560 -16.24 -25.49 3.86
C GLU A 560 -16.38 -24.58 2.63
N ASP A 561 -16.82 -25.11 1.49
CA ASP A 561 -17.06 -24.29 0.30
C ASP A 561 -18.31 -23.42 0.45
N GLN A 562 -19.32 -23.87 1.19
CA GLN A 562 -20.47 -23.04 1.59
C GLN A 562 -20.05 -21.91 2.52
N LEU A 563 -19.12 -22.18 3.45
CA LEU A 563 -18.53 -21.15 4.29
C LEU A 563 -17.68 -20.19 3.46
N SER A 564 -16.89 -20.67 2.48
CA SER A 564 -16.10 -19.80 1.61
C SER A 564 -16.97 -18.93 0.73
N VAL A 565 -18.08 -19.45 0.18
CA VAL A 565 -19.04 -18.66 -0.60
C VAL A 565 -19.74 -17.62 0.27
N ARG A 566 -20.11 -17.94 1.52
CA ARG A 566 -20.65 -16.95 2.46
C ARG A 566 -19.62 -15.90 2.85
N LEU A 567 -18.37 -16.30 3.06
CA LEU A 567 -17.25 -15.39 3.28
C LEU A 567 -17.01 -14.50 2.06
N ASP A 568 -17.14 -15.04 0.85
CA ASP A 568 -17.05 -14.29 -0.40
C ASP A 568 -18.18 -13.29 -0.53
N GLU A 569 -19.42 -13.68 -0.24
CA GLU A 569 -20.57 -12.77 -0.20
C GLU A 569 -20.34 -11.64 0.82
N LEU A 570 -19.76 -11.95 1.98
CA LEU A 570 -19.40 -10.97 3.01
C LEU A 570 -18.24 -10.07 2.58
N VAL A 571 -17.21 -10.60 1.92
CA VAL A 571 -16.06 -9.84 1.41
C VAL A 571 -16.49 -8.94 0.25
N ASP A 572 -17.34 -9.42 -0.66
CA ASP A 572 -17.88 -8.64 -1.76
C ASP A 572 -18.90 -7.61 -1.27
N ARG A 573 -19.62 -7.90 -0.18
CA ARG A 573 -20.42 -6.88 0.52
C ARG A 573 -19.52 -5.82 1.16
N SER A 574 -18.44 -6.21 1.83
CA SER A 574 -17.46 -5.28 2.41
C SER A 574 -16.84 -4.38 1.34
N ARG A 575 -16.39 -4.96 0.22
CA ARG A 575 -15.82 -4.21 -0.91
C ARG A 575 -16.82 -3.26 -1.55
N ARG A 576 -18.09 -3.66 -1.67
CA ARG A 576 -19.17 -2.78 -2.14
C ARG A 576 -19.36 -1.60 -1.19
N LEU A 577 -19.37 -1.85 0.12
CA LEU A 577 -19.47 -0.79 1.13
C LEU A 577 -18.26 0.15 1.08
N ASP A 578 -17.05 -0.37 0.90
CA ASP A 578 -15.83 0.44 0.75
C ASP A 578 -15.87 1.32 -0.50
N MET A 579 -16.31 0.77 -1.63
CA MET A 579 -16.47 1.52 -2.89
C MET A 579 -17.56 2.60 -2.77
N ILE A 580 -18.67 2.32 -2.09
CA ILE A 580 -19.71 3.30 -1.80
C ILE A 580 -19.13 4.43 -0.93
N ARG A 581 -18.33 4.08 0.08
CA ARG A 581 -17.67 5.03 1.00
C ARG A 581 -16.69 5.96 0.31
N GLU A 582 -15.84 5.42 -0.57
CA GLU A 582 -14.88 6.18 -1.37
C GLU A 582 -15.59 7.13 -2.34
N ARG A 583 -16.60 6.62 -3.07
CA ARG A 583 -17.42 7.44 -3.99
C ARG A 583 -18.17 8.56 -3.25
N LEU A 584 -18.76 8.25 -2.09
CA LEU A 584 -19.40 9.28 -1.25
C LEU A 584 -18.38 10.33 -0.80
N GLY A 585 -17.17 9.92 -0.40
CA GLY A 585 -16.08 10.84 -0.07
C GLY A 585 -15.73 11.79 -1.22
N GLU A 586 -15.54 11.26 -2.44
CA GLU A 586 -15.24 12.07 -3.63
C GLU A 586 -16.37 13.03 -4.00
N VAL A 587 -17.63 12.58 -3.89
CA VAL A 587 -18.80 13.42 -4.20
C VAL A 587 -18.97 14.51 -3.14
N PHE A 588 -18.75 14.22 -1.85
CA PHE A 588 -18.77 15.23 -0.80
C PHE A 588 -17.65 16.26 -0.96
N ASP A 589 -16.46 15.85 -1.39
CA ASP A 589 -15.34 16.76 -1.67
C ASP A 589 -15.65 17.75 -2.80
N LYS A 590 -16.42 17.32 -3.80
CA LYS A 590 -16.77 18.16 -4.96
C LYS A 590 -18.07 18.95 -4.76
N GLN A 591 -19.06 18.40 -4.04
CA GLN A 591 -20.45 18.84 -4.04
C GLN A 591 -21.15 18.75 -2.66
N GLY A 592 -20.39 18.68 -1.55
CA GLY A 592 -20.96 18.46 -0.21
C GLY A 592 -21.98 19.51 0.25
N SER A 593 -21.78 20.80 -0.09
CA SER A 593 -22.72 21.87 0.25
C SER A 593 -24.04 21.79 -0.52
N THR A 594 -23.99 21.34 -1.79
CA THR A 594 -25.17 21.14 -2.64
C THR A 594 -25.98 19.91 -2.25
N LEU A 595 -25.32 18.83 -1.82
CA LEU A 595 -25.97 17.60 -1.33
C LEU A 595 -26.73 17.83 -0.02
N LEU A 596 -26.16 18.61 0.91
CA LEU A 596 -26.78 18.93 2.20
C LEU A 596 -27.87 20.02 2.10
N GLY A 597 -27.89 20.78 1.00
CA GLY A 597 -28.79 21.90 0.77
C GLY A 597 -30.07 21.56 -0.01
N ILE A 598 -30.03 20.57 -0.91
CA ILE A 598 -31.15 20.25 -1.80
C ILE A 598 -31.94 19.04 -1.26
N PRO A 599 -33.26 19.18 -0.97
CA PRO A 599 -34.08 18.12 -0.37
C PRO A 599 -34.15 16.80 -1.15
N ALA A 600 -34.05 16.84 -2.48
CA ALA A 600 -34.13 15.65 -3.33
C ALA A 600 -32.93 14.69 -3.19
N TYR A 601 -31.75 15.21 -2.82
CA TYR A 601 -30.56 14.38 -2.61
C TYR A 601 -30.48 13.83 -1.18
N ARG A 602 -31.24 14.40 -0.24
CA ARG A 602 -31.29 13.94 1.16
C ARG A 602 -31.87 12.54 1.28
N THR A 603 -32.90 12.21 0.52
CA THR A 603 -33.51 10.87 0.54
C THR A 603 -32.56 9.78 0.06
N ALA A 604 -31.87 10.01 -1.06
CA ALA A 604 -30.84 9.09 -1.57
C ALA A 604 -29.65 8.96 -0.59
N LEU A 605 -29.30 10.06 0.08
CA LEU A 605 -28.21 10.07 1.07
C LEU A 605 -28.58 9.32 2.35
N VAL A 606 -29.83 9.44 2.81
CA VAL A 606 -30.37 8.70 3.96
C VAL A 606 -30.35 7.19 3.69
N GLU A 607 -30.69 6.77 2.47
CA GLU A 607 -30.66 5.37 2.04
C GLU A 607 -29.23 4.82 1.99
N LEU A 608 -28.27 5.57 1.44
CA LEU A 608 -26.87 5.14 1.40
C LEU A 608 -26.22 5.10 2.80
N LEU A 609 -26.57 6.03 3.69
CA LEU A 609 -26.07 6.03 5.06
C LEU A 609 -26.66 4.89 5.89
N SER A 610 -27.93 4.53 5.67
CA SER A 610 -28.53 3.38 6.34
C SER A 610 -27.95 2.05 5.84
N GLU A 611 -27.63 1.94 4.55
CA GLU A 611 -26.89 0.78 4.00
C GLU A 611 -25.49 0.63 4.61
N LEU A 612 -24.83 1.74 4.94
CA LEU A 612 -23.53 1.77 5.64
C LEU A 612 -23.64 1.56 7.16
N GLY A 613 -24.85 1.49 7.72
CA GLY A 613 -25.10 1.29 9.15
C GLY A 613 -24.98 2.55 10.01
N TYR A 614 -25.00 3.75 9.42
CA TYR A 614 -25.02 5.02 10.14
C TYR A 614 -26.44 5.48 10.46
N GLU A 615 -26.61 6.12 11.61
CA GLU A 615 -27.82 6.91 11.89
C GLU A 615 -27.79 8.19 11.04
N SER A 616 -28.63 8.20 10.01
CA SER A 616 -28.58 9.20 8.94
C SER A 616 -28.88 10.63 9.42
N GLU A 617 -29.81 10.82 10.34
CA GLU A 617 -30.20 12.15 10.82
C GLU A 617 -29.17 12.79 11.78
N SER A 618 -28.56 12.00 12.67
CA SER A 618 -27.49 12.47 13.56
C SER A 618 -26.23 12.81 12.75
N TRP A 619 -25.89 11.95 11.79
CA TRP A 619 -24.76 12.16 10.87
C TRP A 619 -24.92 13.43 10.03
N ILE A 620 -26.11 13.68 9.45
CA ILE A 620 -26.38 14.89 8.64
C ILE A 620 -26.36 16.16 9.51
N ALA A 621 -26.88 16.11 10.74
CA ALA A 621 -26.87 17.25 11.66
C ALA A 621 -25.44 17.64 12.07
N GLU A 622 -24.57 16.66 12.26
CA GLU A 622 -23.17 16.85 12.61
C GLU A 622 -22.34 17.34 11.41
N ALA A 623 -22.58 16.78 10.22
CA ALA A 623 -21.97 17.21 8.96
C ALA A 623 -22.23 18.69 8.64
N LYS A 624 -23.41 19.21 8.99
CA LYS A 624 -23.75 20.65 8.85
C LYS A 624 -22.98 21.55 9.81
N LYS A 625 -22.58 21.06 10.99
CA LYS A 625 -21.88 21.86 12.02
C LYS A 625 -20.36 21.92 11.81
N LYS A 626 -19.72 20.86 11.31
CA LYS A 626 -18.26 20.78 11.13
C LYS A 626 -17.87 20.07 9.84
N SER A 627 -17.65 20.84 8.76
CA SER A 627 -17.27 20.35 7.42
C SER A 627 -16.05 19.41 7.41
N GLY A 628 -15.05 19.64 8.29
CA GLY A 628 -13.85 18.80 8.38
C GLY A 628 -14.04 17.41 9.02
N MET A 629 -15.16 17.17 9.71
CA MET A 629 -15.40 15.94 10.48
C MET A 629 -16.09 14.85 9.63
N VAL A 630 -16.77 15.25 8.54
CA VAL A 630 -17.34 14.37 7.51
C VAL A 630 -16.27 13.46 6.88
N LYS A 631 -15.04 13.97 6.72
CA LYS A 631 -13.88 13.20 6.24
C LYS A 631 -13.38 12.13 7.21
N ARG A 632 -13.62 12.26 8.52
CA ARG A 632 -13.23 11.25 9.52
C ARG A 632 -14.23 10.11 9.57
N LEU A 633 -15.53 10.42 9.55
CA LEU A 633 -16.60 9.42 9.56
C LEU A 633 -16.62 8.51 8.32
N LEU A 634 -16.20 9.03 7.16
CA LEU A 634 -16.09 8.26 5.90
C LEU A 634 -14.73 7.55 5.74
N LYS A 635 -13.75 7.74 6.61
CA LYS A 635 -12.52 6.93 6.62
C LYS A 635 -12.74 5.69 7.48
N ARG A 636 -12.04 4.59 7.14
CA ARG A 636 -11.97 3.38 7.96
C ARG A 636 -11.68 3.81 9.40
N ASP A 637 -12.51 3.37 10.34
CA ASP A 637 -12.47 3.84 11.74
C ASP A 637 -11.01 3.84 12.21
N ASP A 638 -10.51 4.99 12.67
CA ASP A 638 -9.23 5.02 13.33
C ASP A 638 -9.30 4.11 14.55
N ARG A 639 -8.20 3.47 14.94
CA ARG A 639 -8.20 2.43 16.00
C ARG A 639 -8.91 2.93 17.27
N THR A 640 -8.67 4.19 17.62
CA THR A 640 -9.28 4.87 18.76
C THR A 640 -10.79 5.06 18.60
N ASP A 641 -11.28 5.41 17.41
CA ASP A 641 -12.70 5.62 17.15
C ASP A 641 -13.47 4.29 17.12
N GLY A 642 -12.83 3.22 16.63
CA GLY A 642 -13.36 1.85 16.72
C GLY A 642 -13.52 1.38 18.17
N LEU A 643 -12.48 1.58 18.99
CA LEU A 643 -12.52 1.26 20.43
C LEU A 643 -13.61 2.06 21.16
N ARG A 644 -13.72 3.37 20.89
CA ARG A 644 -14.77 4.22 21.48
C ARG A 644 -16.17 3.73 21.16
N ARG A 645 -16.43 3.34 19.91
CA ARG A 645 -17.74 2.82 19.49
C ARG A 645 -18.07 1.53 20.22
N ASP A 646 -17.12 0.61 20.32
CA ASP A 646 -17.37 -0.69 20.96
C ASP A 646 -17.55 -0.53 22.48
N ILE A 647 -16.80 0.39 23.12
CA ILE A 647 -17.04 0.77 24.52
C ILE A 647 -18.45 1.35 24.70
N LEU A 648 -18.93 2.22 23.79
CA LEU A 648 -20.31 2.73 23.85
C LEU A 648 -21.38 1.67 23.60
N ARG A 649 -21.10 0.68 22.75
CA ARG A 649 -22.00 -0.45 22.54
C ARG A 649 -22.10 -1.30 23.81
N MET A 650 -20.97 -1.60 24.43
CA MET A 650 -20.91 -2.28 25.73
C MET A 650 -21.60 -1.45 26.82
N ALA A 651 -21.49 -0.12 26.78
CA ALA A 651 -22.24 0.78 27.64
C ALA A 651 -23.77 0.64 27.45
N SER A 652 -24.23 0.53 26.20
CA SER A 652 -25.65 0.30 25.90
C SER A 652 -26.13 -1.05 26.43
N ASP A 653 -25.33 -2.11 26.28
CA ASP A 653 -25.64 -3.44 26.80
C ASP A 653 -25.60 -3.45 28.35
N SER A 654 -24.72 -2.66 28.95
CA SER A 654 -24.60 -2.49 30.41
C SER A 654 -25.83 -1.87 31.07
N LYS A 655 -26.74 -1.24 30.29
CA LYS A 655 -28.02 -0.73 30.82
C LYS A 655 -28.86 -1.84 31.45
N GLN A 656 -28.76 -3.07 30.95
CA GLN A 656 -29.43 -4.23 31.58
C GLN A 656 -28.87 -4.54 32.98
N PHE A 657 -27.61 -4.19 33.21
CA PHE A 657 -26.85 -4.43 34.44
C PHE A 657 -26.69 -3.17 35.31
N GLY A 658 -27.45 -2.10 35.06
CA GLY A 658 -27.45 -0.88 35.89
C GLY A 658 -26.46 0.19 35.48
N GLY A 659 -25.85 0.07 34.29
CA GLY A 659 -24.95 1.09 33.74
C GLY A 659 -23.56 1.13 34.38
N ILE A 660 -23.17 0.08 35.11
CA ILE A 660 -21.86 -0.07 35.75
C ILE A 660 -21.19 -1.40 35.34
N MET A 661 -19.87 -1.42 35.24
CA MET A 661 -19.08 -2.62 34.88
C MET A 661 -17.68 -2.55 35.50
N LEU A 662 -17.13 -3.69 35.92
CA LEU A 662 -15.73 -3.74 36.35
C LEU A 662 -14.79 -3.47 35.18
N PHE A 663 -13.73 -2.70 35.39
CA PHE A 663 -12.77 -2.39 34.33
C PHE A 663 -12.11 -3.65 33.77
N SER A 664 -11.81 -4.63 34.62
CA SER A 664 -11.30 -5.94 34.18
C SER A 664 -12.26 -6.70 33.26
N GLU A 665 -13.57 -6.58 33.49
CA GLU A 665 -14.58 -7.21 32.63
C GLU A 665 -14.67 -6.48 31.28
N LEU A 666 -14.57 -5.15 31.27
CA LEU A 666 -14.49 -4.36 30.05
C LEU A 666 -13.29 -4.78 29.19
N LEU A 667 -12.12 -4.98 29.81
CA LEU A 667 -10.92 -5.46 29.12
C LEU A 667 -11.14 -6.83 28.47
N VAL A 668 -11.69 -7.80 29.21
CA VAL A 668 -11.95 -9.15 28.69
C VAL A 668 -12.93 -9.12 27.51
N ARG A 669 -14.00 -8.34 27.61
CA ARG A 669 -14.99 -8.23 26.52
C ARG A 669 -14.41 -7.53 25.29
N LEU A 670 -13.50 -6.58 25.47
CA LEU A 670 -12.79 -5.94 24.36
C LEU A 670 -11.81 -6.91 23.70
N ASP A 671 -11.07 -7.70 24.48
CA ASP A 671 -10.20 -8.76 23.97
C ASP A 671 -10.99 -9.83 23.20
N GLU A 672 -12.15 -10.27 23.72
CA GLU A 672 -13.08 -11.18 23.03
C GLU A 672 -13.63 -10.60 21.73
N SER A 673 -13.79 -9.28 21.68
CA SER A 673 -14.18 -8.54 20.47
C SER A 673 -13.02 -8.36 19.47
N GLY A 674 -11.82 -8.90 19.79
CA GLY A 674 -10.64 -8.91 18.94
C GLY A 674 -9.68 -7.74 19.18
N TRP A 675 -9.89 -6.93 20.23
CA TRP A 675 -9.06 -5.78 20.55
C TRP A 675 -7.93 -6.12 21.50
N GLY A 676 -6.80 -6.65 21.00
CA GLY A 676 -5.59 -6.81 21.83
C GLY A 676 -4.98 -5.46 22.22
N THR A 677 -5.36 -4.92 23.38
CA THR A 677 -5.09 -3.53 23.78
C THR A 677 -4.52 -3.44 25.19
N HIS A 678 -3.61 -2.49 25.43
CA HIS A 678 -3.07 -2.26 26.77
C HIS A 678 -4.10 -1.55 27.67
N PRO A 679 -4.19 -1.91 28.97
CA PRO A 679 -5.13 -1.29 29.91
C PRO A 679 -5.06 0.24 29.94
N ASP A 680 -3.86 0.81 29.91
CA ASP A 680 -3.60 2.26 29.92
C ASP A 680 -4.21 3.01 28.73
N GLU A 681 -4.35 2.36 27.57
CA GLU A 681 -4.98 2.95 26.37
C GLU A 681 -6.50 3.05 26.57
N ILE A 682 -7.11 2.00 27.11
CA ILE A 682 -8.55 1.96 27.39
C ILE A 682 -8.90 2.92 28.52
N GLU A 683 -8.05 3.01 29.55
CA GLU A 683 -8.20 3.99 30.64
C GLU A 683 -8.23 5.42 30.11
N LYS A 684 -7.27 5.80 29.25
CA LYS A 684 -7.25 7.13 28.61
C LYS A 684 -8.50 7.39 27.77
N ILE A 685 -8.95 6.41 26.99
CA ILE A 685 -10.14 6.54 26.15
C ILE A 685 -11.39 6.77 27.02
N VAL A 686 -11.52 6.01 28.12
CA VAL A 686 -12.63 6.16 29.07
C VAL A 686 -12.57 7.54 29.76
N GLU A 687 -11.39 8.02 30.16
CA GLU A 687 -11.23 9.38 30.71
C GLU A 687 -11.59 10.48 29.69
N GLU A 688 -11.20 10.33 28.43
CA GLU A 688 -11.54 11.26 27.36
C GLU A 688 -13.05 11.28 27.09
N MET A 689 -13.68 10.10 27.03
CA MET A 689 -15.13 9.97 26.89
C MET A 689 -15.89 10.56 28.09
N ALA A 690 -15.32 10.46 29.29
CA ALA A 690 -15.87 11.10 30.49
C ALA A 690 -15.78 12.63 30.41
N LYS A 691 -14.65 13.19 29.94
CA LYS A 691 -14.49 14.65 29.70
C LYS A 691 -15.48 15.20 28.67
N GLU A 692 -15.85 14.37 27.69
CA GLU A 692 -16.85 14.70 26.67
C GLU A 692 -18.29 14.51 27.14
N GLY A 693 -18.51 13.93 28.33
CA GLY A 693 -19.83 13.68 28.91
C GLY A 693 -20.60 12.53 28.25
N LEU A 694 -19.91 11.64 27.53
CA LEU A 694 -20.52 10.46 26.90
C LEU A 694 -20.75 9.32 27.91
N ILE A 695 -19.90 9.25 28.92
CA ILE A 695 -19.95 8.32 30.04
C ILE A 695 -19.58 9.07 31.33
N GLN A 696 -19.82 8.48 32.50
CA GLN A 696 -19.50 9.12 33.78
C GLN A 696 -18.01 8.98 34.14
N GLY A 697 -17.38 7.86 33.76
CA GLY A 697 -15.93 7.66 33.84
C GLY A 697 -15.54 6.50 34.75
N LEU A 698 -14.33 6.56 35.31
CA LEU A 698 -13.79 5.53 36.19
C LEU A 698 -13.99 5.90 37.66
N SER A 699 -14.42 4.94 38.48
CA SER A 699 -14.49 5.04 39.94
C SER A 699 -13.70 3.90 40.60
N THR A 700 -13.28 4.12 41.85
CA THR A 700 -12.49 3.13 42.61
C THR A 700 -13.34 2.52 43.71
N ILE A 701 -13.30 1.20 43.84
CA ILE A 701 -14.04 0.43 44.84
C ILE A 701 -13.19 0.25 46.11
N GLU A 702 -13.84 0.10 47.28
CA GLU A 702 -13.22 -0.30 48.55
C GLU A 702 -12.52 -1.66 48.40
N GLY A 703 -11.22 -1.64 48.04
CA GLY A 703 -10.45 -2.81 47.66
C GLY A 703 -9.43 -2.56 46.54
N GLY A 704 -9.48 -1.39 45.89
CA GLY A 704 -8.50 -0.96 44.88
C GLY A 704 -8.81 -1.40 43.45
N ALA A 705 -9.98 -2.03 43.22
CA ALA A 705 -10.46 -2.36 41.88
C ALA A 705 -11.08 -1.12 41.19
N LEU A 706 -10.87 -1.01 39.88
CA LEU A 706 -11.43 0.05 39.04
C LEU A 706 -12.76 -0.38 38.42
N MET A 707 -13.74 0.51 38.46
CA MET A 707 -15.08 0.34 37.90
C MET A 707 -15.34 1.43 36.86
N VAL A 708 -16.02 1.07 35.78
CA VAL A 708 -16.48 2.00 34.74
C VAL A 708 -17.96 2.29 34.94
N GLU A 709 -18.28 3.56 35.11
CA GLU A 709 -19.64 4.07 35.21
C GLU A 709 -20.05 4.67 33.85
N PHE A 710 -20.99 4.01 33.19
CA PHE A 710 -21.50 4.42 31.88
C PHE A 710 -22.67 5.40 32.01
N VAL A 711 -23.56 5.17 32.99
CA VAL A 711 -24.77 5.97 33.21
C VAL A 711 -24.93 6.25 34.71
N PRO A 712 -25.28 7.49 35.12
CA PRO A 712 -25.59 7.79 36.51
C PRO A 712 -26.78 6.99 37.01
N VAL A 713 -26.65 6.36 38.19
CA VAL A 713 -27.72 5.56 38.83
C VAL A 713 -29.03 6.37 38.99
N ALA A 714 -28.94 7.70 39.12
CA ALA A 714 -30.10 8.61 39.18
C ALA A 714 -30.99 8.59 37.91
N LEU A 715 -30.45 8.19 36.76
CA LEU A 715 -31.14 8.11 35.46
C LEU A 715 -31.55 6.67 35.11
N THR A 716 -31.33 5.72 36.01
CA THR A 716 -31.74 4.32 35.87
C THR A 716 -33.01 4.05 36.68
N ASP A 717 -33.74 2.98 36.34
CA ASP A 717 -34.94 2.56 37.09
C ASP A 717 -34.59 1.90 38.45
N ASP A 718 -33.31 1.86 38.81
CA ASP A 718 -32.80 1.10 39.96
C ASP A 718 -33.39 1.57 41.30
N PRO A 719 -33.51 2.88 41.61
CA PRO A 719 -34.14 3.34 42.84
C PRO A 719 -35.62 2.94 42.94
N GLN A 720 -36.35 2.85 41.80
CA GLN A 720 -37.75 2.46 41.78
C GLN A 720 -37.92 0.97 42.08
N GLN A 721 -37.02 0.12 41.55
CA GLN A 721 -37.05 -1.33 41.81
C GLN A 721 -36.68 -1.67 43.26
N ILE A 722 -35.76 -0.92 43.86
CA ILE A 722 -35.48 -1.06 45.30
C ILE A 722 -36.68 -0.61 46.13
N LEU A 723 -37.36 0.48 45.75
CA LEU A 723 -38.57 0.92 46.45
C LEU A 723 -39.74 -0.07 46.33
N SER A 724 -39.92 -0.72 45.17
CA SER A 724 -40.96 -1.73 44.99
C SER A 724 -40.66 -3.01 45.81
N LEU A 725 -39.39 -3.39 45.89
CA LEU A 725 -38.94 -4.46 46.79
C LEU A 725 -39.14 -4.08 48.26
N ALA A 726 -38.91 -2.81 48.62
CA ALA A 726 -39.07 -2.31 49.99
C ALA A 726 -40.54 -2.32 50.39
N ALA A 727 -41.43 -1.96 49.46
CA ALA A 727 -42.87 -2.00 49.67
C ALA A 727 -43.39 -3.42 49.92
N THR A 728 -42.79 -4.41 49.26
CA THR A 728 -43.16 -5.84 49.43
C THR A 728 -42.64 -6.40 50.76
N ASN A 729 -41.53 -5.88 51.28
CA ASN A 729 -40.88 -6.31 52.52
C ASN A 729 -41.12 -5.36 53.70
N ASP A 730 -42.30 -4.73 53.75
CA ASP A 730 -42.77 -3.92 54.90
C ASP A 730 -41.84 -2.74 55.27
N GLY A 731 -41.14 -2.18 54.27
CA GLY A 731 -40.27 -1.01 54.38
C GLY A 731 -38.85 -1.30 54.85
N LEU A 732 -38.41 -2.56 54.91
CA LEU A 732 -37.07 -3.00 55.35
C LEU A 732 -36.35 -3.81 54.26
N ILE A 733 -35.11 -3.42 53.94
CA ILE A 733 -34.24 -4.11 52.97
C ILE A 733 -32.84 -4.30 53.55
N SER A 734 -32.22 -5.45 53.33
CA SER A 734 -30.77 -5.61 53.43
C SER A 734 -30.15 -5.78 52.04
N ILE A 735 -28.84 -5.51 51.95
CA ILE A 735 -28.08 -5.66 50.70
C ILE A 735 -28.19 -7.10 50.19
N GLU A 736 -28.06 -8.10 51.07
CA GLU A 736 -28.12 -9.52 50.67
C GLU A 736 -29.48 -9.88 50.08
N ASN A 737 -30.57 -9.37 50.68
CA ASN A 737 -31.92 -9.64 50.21
C ASN A 737 -32.18 -9.02 48.84
N ALA A 738 -31.69 -7.79 48.62
CA ALA A 738 -31.81 -7.12 47.32
C ALA A 738 -30.96 -7.81 46.24
N VAL A 739 -29.74 -8.24 46.56
CA VAL A 739 -28.86 -9.00 45.65
C VAL A 739 -29.52 -10.31 45.22
N VAL A 740 -30.03 -11.10 46.18
CA VAL A 740 -30.64 -12.41 45.88
C VAL A 740 -31.94 -12.26 45.08
N THR A 741 -32.78 -11.30 45.44
CA THR A 741 -34.12 -11.18 44.85
C THR A 741 -34.08 -10.52 43.47
N LEU A 742 -33.19 -9.54 43.27
CA LEU A 742 -33.08 -8.81 42.00
C LEU A 742 -32.01 -9.41 41.07
N GLY A 743 -31.16 -10.31 41.57
CA GLY A 743 -30.01 -10.85 40.83
C GLY A 743 -28.96 -9.78 40.51
N TRP A 744 -28.88 -8.72 41.31
CA TRP A 744 -27.98 -7.59 41.09
C TRP A 744 -26.63 -7.81 41.76
N THR A 745 -25.59 -7.14 41.26
CA THR A 745 -24.30 -7.07 41.95
C THR A 745 -24.43 -6.28 43.24
N GLU A 746 -23.61 -6.62 44.25
CA GLU A 746 -23.62 -5.96 45.56
C GLU A 746 -23.40 -4.45 45.43
N GLU A 747 -22.50 -4.03 44.54
CA GLU A 747 -22.15 -2.63 44.27
C GLU A 747 -23.32 -1.84 43.66
N ARG A 748 -24.06 -2.45 42.71
CA ARG A 748 -25.26 -1.83 42.11
C ARG A 748 -26.32 -1.54 43.18
N VAL A 749 -26.53 -2.51 44.07
CA VAL A 749 -27.48 -2.39 45.19
C VAL A 749 -27.01 -1.32 46.18
N LYS A 750 -25.72 -1.31 46.54
CA LYS A 750 -25.12 -0.33 47.45
C LYS A 750 -25.26 1.09 46.91
N ASN A 751 -24.92 1.33 45.64
CA ASN A 751 -25.01 2.65 45.01
C ASN A 751 -26.46 3.16 44.93
N ALA A 752 -27.41 2.29 44.58
CA ALA A 752 -28.82 2.66 44.53
C ALA A 752 -29.40 2.94 45.93
N LEU A 753 -29.02 2.15 46.96
CA LEU A 753 -29.40 2.40 48.35
C LEU A 753 -28.76 3.68 48.91
N GLU A 754 -27.50 3.93 48.61
CA GLU A 754 -26.78 5.14 49.02
C GLU A 754 -27.39 6.39 48.40
N LEU A 755 -27.80 6.33 47.13
CA LEU A 755 -28.56 7.40 46.47
C LEU A 755 -29.89 7.66 47.20
N LEU A 756 -30.62 6.61 47.58
CA LEU A 756 -31.87 6.72 48.33
C LEU A 756 -31.65 7.26 49.76
N VAL A 757 -30.53 6.92 50.41
CA VAL A 757 -30.15 7.47 51.72
C VAL A 757 -29.75 8.95 51.62
N THR A 758 -28.95 9.30 50.62
CA THR A 758 -28.48 10.67 50.38
C THR A 758 -29.64 11.61 50.05
N ASN A 759 -30.63 11.12 49.29
CA ASN A 759 -31.86 11.85 48.99
C ASN A 759 -32.88 11.84 50.15
N GLY A 760 -32.55 11.23 51.30
CA GLY A 760 -33.38 11.21 52.51
C GLY A 760 -34.61 10.28 52.44
N VAL A 761 -34.70 9.44 51.40
CA VAL A 761 -35.80 8.49 51.18
C VAL A 761 -35.62 7.22 52.01
N ALA A 762 -34.37 6.81 52.25
CA ALA A 762 -34.01 5.69 53.10
C ALA A 762 -33.14 6.16 54.28
N LYS A 763 -33.11 5.36 55.35
CA LYS A 763 -32.20 5.57 56.47
C LYS A 763 -31.46 4.29 56.78
N GLU A 764 -30.16 4.41 57.00
CA GLU A 764 -29.29 3.28 57.30
C GLU A 764 -29.33 2.95 58.79
N GLN A 765 -29.48 1.68 59.13
CA GLN A 765 -29.39 1.15 60.49
C GLN A 765 -28.28 0.09 60.54
N LYS A 766 -27.11 0.51 61.05
CA LYS A 766 -25.98 -0.38 61.29
C LYS A 766 -26.20 -1.17 62.59
N SER A 767 -26.12 -2.49 62.52
CA SER A 767 -26.17 -3.38 63.69
C SER A 767 -24.90 -4.23 63.73
N TYR A 768 -24.32 -4.43 64.90
CA TYR A 768 -23.06 -5.18 65.03
C TYR A 768 -23.24 -6.70 64.88
N SER A 769 -24.47 -7.20 65.00
CA SER A 769 -24.81 -8.63 65.00
C SER A 769 -25.72 -9.06 63.83
N LYS A 770 -26.17 -8.13 62.99
CA LYS A 770 -26.98 -8.38 61.79
C LYS A 770 -26.44 -7.51 60.65
N SER A 771 -26.55 -7.96 59.40
CA SER A 771 -26.13 -7.16 58.24
C SER A 771 -26.80 -5.79 58.21
N THR A 772 -26.15 -4.81 57.57
CA THR A 772 -26.65 -3.44 57.46
C THR A 772 -28.06 -3.42 56.85
N GLN A 773 -29.01 -2.83 57.57
CA GLN A 773 -30.40 -2.74 57.13
C GLN A 773 -30.74 -1.30 56.74
N TYR A 774 -31.49 -1.16 55.66
CA TYR A 774 -32.00 0.11 55.14
C TYR A 774 -33.51 0.13 55.34
N TRP A 775 -33.99 1.20 55.96
CA TRP A 775 -35.41 1.36 56.26
C TRP A 775 -36.00 2.58 55.55
N PHE A 776 -37.21 2.43 55.03
CA PHE A 776 -37.93 3.42 54.24
C PHE A 776 -39.12 3.98 55.03
N PRO A 777 -39.04 5.22 55.57
CA PRO A 777 -40.06 5.78 56.45
C PRO A 777 -41.46 5.86 55.84
N GLY A 778 -41.55 6.08 54.53
CA GLY A 778 -42.82 6.30 53.83
C GLY A 778 -43.61 5.03 53.50
N LEU A 779 -42.98 3.85 53.54
CA LEU A 779 -43.59 2.58 53.16
C LEU A 779 -44.07 1.76 54.36
N ARG A 780 -43.71 2.18 55.58
CA ARG A 780 -44.16 1.51 56.78
C ARG A 780 -45.59 1.95 57.10
N SER A 781 -46.53 1.01 57.03
CA SER A 781 -47.84 1.22 57.63
C SER A 781 -47.63 1.48 59.13
N GLY A 782 -47.99 2.67 59.59
CA GLY A 782 -47.92 2.99 61.00
C GLY A 782 -48.83 2.03 61.76
N LYS A 783 -48.26 1.14 62.58
CA LYS A 783 -48.98 0.63 63.74
C LYS A 783 -49.30 1.83 64.63
N LYS A 784 -50.53 2.34 64.52
CA LYS A 784 -51.27 2.71 65.72
C LYS A 784 -51.82 1.43 66.35
#